data_AF-A0A5Q3HGT5-F1
#
_entry.id   AF-A0A5Q3HGT5-F1
#
_cell.length_a   1.000
_cell.length_b   1.000
_cell.length_c   1.000
_cell.angle_alpha   90.00
_cell.angle_beta   90.00
_cell.angle_gamma   90.00
#
_symmetry.space_group_name_H-M   'P 1'
#
loop_
_entity.id
_entity.type
_entity.pdbx_description
1 polymer ?
#
loop_
_entity_poly.entity_id
_entity_poly.type
_entity_poly.pdbx_seq_one_letter_code
_entity_poly.pdbx_strand_id
1 'polypeptide(L)'
;MTVAPEKNSNIETVQLPPERARLAYVSLDTEDLKRATSAMQTAFDELLQEDARLAEIFSKIGEAKAKVAIFGGWARDRLFEVLHGQTAPSRDIDFVVDSPQPIADFFPSDAKTNPFGGVGIRGARVPIEAWSLKETFLFRLRDEEATFEALPATADYDVNAILFFPAQCNGHASVVDAGAGQALKQRQIDFMADVVAQPKIQAARAVILATRLALQPSEAVCDFVQDICEKRETAREVEGALDLYCPDSLKERARGLLERIRQGGSGGRPKSELFVHCWGVFEGGGVRAAAHAGGFAAAKRAGITFGKVAGTSGGSIVAALVAAGATPGYLRQHLQELDFVPLLDKPDEEEIFFTKRLPFWARALRPLTWGRFRTLADVAKYGGLHNSASLGNWIESRLVELVRPKGGSTVPVLFSELPIPLHVVATDFSTGKPKIWSPETTPEESVTLAVRHSCTIPMFFQPAPSGSSIFFDGGAVSNLPAYVLNKQKGSNDERDVLPRILAFRLIADTKGARSVPDLSDFIKRLADTVIDSASEIQLQLQPNVYPINIETGAIQSTDFGKVNEDAKRFLYGRGVRCVRNFIEGERLNALHGDVTAHEFQGFDEKMLLLVRQMPSCEHTFLAVGPDTYWLDYVFPSLLLLLRRGVSVTAVVPQADRTESDSQEQRRRQLLELLGVSVTVAVDDLPFVGFAFDLGTDRACTILTYLPADRSQKAARYTHEKVRFYTADSDPVVLGMMTEQVVRYTASASSSPLALQYAASDPQKLIQRLQTIPAYKNASVSLQRISVNQQIVVMQRRVKEFKALQTRLFMSDLAKYGKRPFGHLEVQLAGVASTIVTPPVLERHAGFLVVIDGSARLHHCFSNGIEEVDAVVIENVMEPLPGDGRFPLGTLRLVSSTVPIPKNYQNYRASAYRPIENAVHQNYD
;
A
#
# COMPACT_ATOMS: atom_id res chain seq x y z
N MET A 1 55.50 18.64 8.86
CA MET A 1 54.19 19.02 9.44
C MET A 1 53.26 17.85 9.27
N THR A 2 52.97 17.18 10.38
CA THR A 2 52.04 16.08 10.55
C THR A 2 50.62 16.51 10.19
N VAL A 3 50.05 15.89 9.16
CA VAL A 3 48.59 15.90 8.93
C VAL A 3 48.08 14.57 9.46
N ALA A 4 47.37 14.63 10.59
CA ALA A 4 46.64 13.48 11.13
C ALA A 4 45.54 13.07 10.13
N PRO A 5 45.24 11.77 9.97
CA PRO A 5 44.12 11.35 9.12
C PRO A 5 42.80 11.77 9.77
N GLU A 6 41.95 12.43 8.98
CA GLU A 6 40.59 12.80 9.37
C GLU A 6 39.81 11.58 9.86
N LYS A 7 39.34 11.63 11.11
CA LYS A 7 38.33 10.72 11.66
C LYS A 7 36.94 11.12 11.13
N ASN A 8 36.16 10.11 10.74
CA ASN A 8 34.72 10.10 10.48
C ASN A 8 34.20 10.80 9.21
N SER A 9 34.22 10.10 8.08
CA SER A 9 33.08 10.17 7.15
C SER A 9 31.88 9.48 7.81
N ASN A 10 30.79 10.19 8.06
CA ASN A 10 29.54 9.62 8.60
C ASN A 10 29.01 8.53 7.64
N ILE A 11 29.27 7.27 7.96
CA ILE A 11 28.73 6.11 7.25
C ILE A 11 27.24 6.04 7.54
N GLU A 12 26.41 5.99 6.50
CA GLU A 12 24.95 5.85 6.64
C GLU A 12 24.61 4.49 7.26
N THR A 13 23.84 4.49 8.35
CA THR A 13 23.39 3.28 9.05
C THR A 13 21.88 3.32 9.29
N VAL A 14 21.24 2.15 9.26
CA VAL A 14 19.82 1.98 9.59
C VAL A 14 19.68 0.95 10.71
N GLN A 15 19.01 1.33 11.79
CA GLN A 15 18.63 0.39 12.85
C GLN A 15 17.31 -0.29 12.47
N LEU A 16 17.30 -1.62 12.51
CA LEU A 16 16.11 -2.42 12.27
C LEU A 16 15.19 -2.38 13.51
N PRO A 17 13.86 -2.33 13.33
CA PRO A 17 12.92 -2.42 14.44
C PRO A 17 13.10 -3.73 15.25
N PRO A 18 12.93 -3.70 16.58
CA PRO A 18 13.07 -4.90 17.44
C PRO A 18 12.16 -6.08 17.05
N GLU A 19 11.06 -5.78 16.34
CA GLU A 19 10.00 -6.72 15.99
C GLU A 19 10.19 -7.38 14.62
N ARG A 20 11.20 -6.98 13.83
CA ARG A 20 11.62 -7.74 12.63
C ARG A 20 12.38 -8.96 13.15
N ALA A 21 11.62 -10.01 13.46
CA ALA A 21 12.03 -11.15 14.27
C ALA A 21 13.43 -11.68 13.90
N ARG A 22 14.32 -11.78 14.91
CA ARG A 22 15.47 -12.68 14.82
C ARG A 22 14.92 -14.09 14.89
N LEU A 23 15.14 -14.91 13.88
CA LEU A 23 14.85 -16.34 13.99
C LEU A 23 15.72 -16.93 15.11
N ALA A 24 15.15 -17.80 15.94
CA ALA A 24 15.97 -18.58 16.86
C ALA A 24 16.80 -19.56 16.02
N TYR A 25 18.09 -19.27 15.86
CA TYR A 25 18.96 -20.01 14.95
C TYR A 25 19.35 -21.36 15.55
N VAL A 26 19.30 -22.40 14.72
CA VAL A 26 19.81 -23.72 15.03
C VAL A 26 21.03 -23.95 14.14
N SER A 27 22.19 -24.19 14.76
CA SER A 27 23.40 -24.56 14.02
C SER A 27 23.20 -25.90 13.29
N LEU A 28 24.02 -26.14 12.27
CA LEU A 28 24.12 -27.45 11.63
C LEU A 28 24.35 -28.58 12.64
N ASP A 29 23.89 -29.78 12.27
CA ASP A 29 24.25 -30.97 13.02
C ASP A 29 25.76 -31.25 12.93
N THR A 30 26.25 -32.05 13.88
CA THR A 30 27.68 -32.31 14.04
C THR A 30 28.32 -33.02 12.84
N GLU A 31 27.58 -33.83 12.10
CA GLU A 31 28.11 -34.55 10.94
C GLU A 31 28.26 -33.64 9.72
N ASP A 32 27.26 -32.80 9.46
CA ASP A 32 27.33 -31.79 8.40
C ASP A 32 28.44 -30.77 8.66
N LEU A 33 28.64 -30.35 9.91
CA LEU A 33 29.75 -29.47 10.31
C LEU A 33 31.13 -30.10 10.04
N LYS A 34 31.32 -31.38 10.36
CA LYS A 34 32.58 -32.09 10.07
C LYS A 34 32.84 -32.20 8.58
N ARG A 35 31.80 -32.52 7.79
CA ARG A 35 31.88 -32.61 6.34
C ARG A 35 32.25 -31.25 5.73
N ALA A 36 31.55 -30.19 6.16
CA ALA A 36 31.84 -28.82 5.74
C ALA A 36 33.26 -28.40 6.10
N THR A 37 33.71 -28.67 7.32
CA THR A 37 35.08 -28.34 7.78
C THR A 37 36.14 -29.01 6.91
N SER A 38 35.98 -30.30 6.62
CA SER A 38 36.93 -31.06 5.80
C SER A 38 36.98 -30.56 4.35
N ALA A 39 35.81 -30.28 3.77
CA ALA A 39 35.71 -29.74 2.41
C ALA A 39 36.30 -28.33 2.31
N MET A 40 36.02 -27.46 3.28
CA MET A 40 36.57 -26.10 3.33
C MET A 40 38.09 -26.12 3.49
N GLN A 41 38.63 -26.97 4.36
CA GLN A 41 40.09 -27.08 4.52
C GLN A 41 40.76 -27.54 3.22
N THR A 42 40.20 -28.55 2.55
CA THR A 42 40.73 -29.03 1.27
C THR A 42 40.72 -27.93 0.21
N ALA A 43 39.59 -27.23 0.06
CA ALA A 43 39.47 -26.12 -0.89
C ALA A 43 40.39 -24.93 -0.55
N PHE A 44 40.66 -24.70 0.74
CA PHE A 44 41.57 -23.64 1.17
C PHE A 44 43.04 -24.00 0.88
N ASP A 45 43.43 -25.26 1.10
CA ASP A 45 44.76 -25.76 0.77
C ASP A 45 45.05 -25.61 -0.73
N GLU A 46 44.08 -25.96 -1.58
CA GLU A 46 44.16 -25.76 -3.02
C GLU A 46 44.32 -24.27 -3.37
N LEU A 47 43.54 -23.39 -2.74
CA LEU A 47 43.62 -21.95 -2.99
C LEU A 47 45.00 -21.37 -2.61
N LEU A 48 45.60 -21.81 -1.51
CA LEU A 48 46.94 -21.38 -1.10
C LEU A 48 48.03 -21.89 -2.07
N GLN A 49 47.87 -23.07 -2.65
CA GLN A 49 48.80 -23.57 -3.67
C GLN A 49 48.72 -22.75 -4.96
N GLU A 50 47.52 -22.26 -5.28
CA GLU A 50 47.23 -21.53 -6.51
C GLU A 50 47.49 -20.02 -6.42
N ASP A 51 47.51 -19.44 -5.22
CA ASP A 51 47.70 -18.01 -4.99
C ASP A 51 48.88 -17.72 -4.04
N ALA A 52 50.03 -17.42 -4.64
CA ALA A 52 51.26 -17.14 -3.91
C ALA A 52 51.16 -15.93 -2.97
N ARG A 53 50.32 -14.93 -3.29
CA ARG A 53 50.15 -13.75 -2.42
C ARG A 53 49.35 -14.09 -1.17
N LEU A 54 48.28 -14.87 -1.33
CA LEU A 54 47.50 -15.36 -0.18
C LEU A 54 48.36 -16.27 0.71
N ALA A 55 49.16 -17.15 0.10
CA ALA A 55 50.09 -18.02 0.82
C ALA A 55 51.11 -17.23 1.65
N GLU A 56 51.69 -16.15 1.09
CA GLU A 56 52.62 -15.28 1.82
C GLU A 56 51.94 -14.63 3.03
N ILE A 57 50.73 -14.11 2.88
CA ILE A 57 49.97 -13.47 3.97
C ILE A 57 49.73 -14.47 5.11
N PHE A 58 49.22 -15.66 4.79
CA PHE A 58 48.94 -16.69 5.80
C PHE A 58 50.21 -17.25 6.45
N SER A 59 51.35 -17.29 5.75
CA SER A 59 52.65 -17.63 6.34
C SER A 59 53.06 -16.62 7.40
N LYS A 60 52.98 -15.31 7.10
CA LYS A 60 53.31 -14.24 8.06
C LYS A 60 52.40 -14.25 9.29
N ILE A 61 51.09 -14.48 9.08
CA ILE A 61 50.12 -14.60 10.18
C ILE A 61 50.48 -15.81 11.08
N GLY A 62 50.82 -16.95 10.47
CA GLY A 62 51.24 -18.16 11.19
C GLY A 62 52.53 -17.96 11.99
N GLU A 63 53.54 -17.30 11.42
CA GLU A 63 54.80 -16.95 12.10
C GLU A 63 54.56 -16.03 13.32
N ALA A 64 53.62 -15.09 13.21
CA ALA A 64 53.21 -14.22 14.31
C ALA A 64 52.35 -14.93 15.38
N LYS A 65 51.99 -16.21 15.16
CA LYS A 65 51.08 -16.99 16.01
C LYS A 65 49.72 -16.29 16.24
N ALA A 66 49.27 -15.54 15.24
CA ALA A 66 47.98 -14.86 15.26
C ALA A 66 46.86 -15.83 14.88
N LYS A 67 45.67 -15.65 15.45
CA LYS A 67 44.48 -16.41 15.05
C LYS A 67 43.81 -15.74 13.86
N VAL A 68 43.25 -16.55 12.96
CA VAL A 68 42.57 -16.04 11.75
C VAL A 68 41.30 -16.84 11.48
N ALA A 69 40.24 -16.13 11.12
CA ALA A 69 38.99 -16.73 10.67
C ALA A 69 38.58 -16.14 9.32
N ILE A 70 38.27 -16.99 8.35
CA ILE A 70 37.61 -16.60 7.11
C ILE A 70 36.13 -16.39 7.43
N PHE A 71 35.61 -15.19 7.15
CA PHE A 71 34.29 -14.76 7.59
C PHE A 71 33.32 -14.55 6.42
N GLY A 72 32.13 -15.12 6.51
CA GLY A 72 31.05 -14.82 5.58
C GLY A 72 31.24 -15.41 4.19
N GLY A 73 31.57 -14.58 3.20
CA GLY A 73 31.32 -14.83 1.77
C GLY A 73 31.90 -16.14 1.22
N TRP A 74 33.20 -16.35 1.40
CA TRP A 74 33.89 -17.54 0.92
C TRP A 74 33.43 -18.81 1.66
N ALA A 75 33.34 -18.75 3.00
CA ALA A 75 32.89 -19.86 3.82
C ALA A 75 31.42 -20.26 3.51
N ARG A 76 30.52 -19.28 3.34
CA ARG A 76 29.14 -19.51 2.89
C ARG A 76 29.09 -20.26 1.57
N ASP A 77 29.88 -19.84 0.59
CA ASP A 77 29.83 -20.43 -0.76
C ASP A 77 30.32 -21.88 -0.77
N ARG A 78 31.37 -22.18 -0.01
CA ARG A 78 31.82 -23.57 0.22
C ARG A 78 30.78 -24.39 0.98
N LEU A 79 30.12 -23.81 1.98
CA LEU A 79 29.04 -24.51 2.69
C LEU A 79 27.86 -24.82 1.76
N PHE A 80 27.48 -23.87 0.90
CA PHE A 80 26.42 -24.06 -0.09
C PHE A 80 26.74 -25.21 -1.05
N GLU A 81 27.99 -25.30 -1.52
CA GLU A 81 28.47 -26.41 -2.36
C GLU A 81 28.33 -27.77 -1.66
N VAL A 82 28.72 -27.85 -0.39
CA VAL A 82 28.62 -29.08 0.41
C VAL A 82 27.16 -29.50 0.62
N LEU A 83 26.27 -28.54 0.87
CA LEU A 83 24.86 -28.82 1.17
C LEU A 83 24.03 -29.12 -0.09
N HIS A 84 24.30 -28.48 -1.23
CA HIS A 84 23.46 -28.55 -2.42
C HIS A 84 24.12 -29.22 -3.63
N GLY A 85 25.41 -29.54 -3.57
CA GLY A 85 26.16 -30.14 -4.69
C GLY A 85 26.27 -29.23 -5.92
N GLN A 86 26.12 -27.91 -5.73
CA GLN A 86 26.14 -26.91 -6.79
C GLN A 86 27.33 -25.97 -6.59
N THR A 87 28.14 -25.79 -7.63
CA THR A 87 29.29 -24.87 -7.60
C THR A 87 28.83 -23.43 -7.40
N ALA A 88 29.42 -22.74 -6.43
CA ALA A 88 29.17 -21.35 -6.11
C ALA A 88 30.50 -20.58 -6.13
N PRO A 89 30.85 -19.90 -7.23
CA PRO A 89 32.10 -19.16 -7.29
C PRO A 89 32.10 -18.01 -6.29
N SER A 90 33.11 -17.99 -5.41
CA SER A 90 33.35 -16.91 -4.48
C SER A 90 33.85 -15.66 -5.19
N ARG A 91 33.34 -14.51 -4.78
CA ARG A 91 33.70 -13.21 -5.34
C ARG A 91 34.98 -12.65 -4.74
N ASP A 92 35.15 -12.89 -3.45
CA ASP A 92 36.17 -12.38 -2.56
C ASP A 92 36.43 -13.39 -1.45
N ILE A 93 37.56 -13.24 -0.78
CA ILE A 93 37.87 -13.92 0.49
C ILE A 93 38.13 -12.86 1.56
N ASP A 94 37.22 -12.83 2.52
CA ASP A 94 37.26 -11.93 3.67
C ASP A 94 37.76 -12.70 4.89
N PHE A 95 38.76 -12.18 5.61
CA PHE A 95 39.21 -12.79 6.85
C PHE A 95 39.56 -11.81 7.95
N VAL A 96 39.38 -12.26 9.18
CA VAL A 96 39.58 -11.46 10.39
C VAL A 96 40.76 -12.01 11.17
N VAL A 97 41.67 -11.13 11.54
CA VAL A 97 42.90 -11.50 12.26
C VAL A 97 42.83 -10.96 13.70
N ASP A 98 43.08 -11.83 14.67
CA ASP A 98 43.34 -11.43 16.05
C ASP A 98 44.84 -11.48 16.30
N SER A 99 45.47 -10.30 16.29
CA SER A 99 46.90 -10.13 16.42
C SER A 99 47.23 -8.85 17.20
N PRO A 100 48.31 -8.86 18.01
CA PRO A 100 48.87 -7.64 18.59
C PRO A 100 49.61 -6.77 17.55
N GLN A 101 49.98 -7.32 16.39
CA GLN A 101 50.63 -6.59 15.31
C GLN A 101 49.60 -5.90 14.39
N PRO A 102 49.88 -4.69 13.87
CA PRO A 102 49.04 -4.04 12.87
C PRO A 102 48.78 -4.93 11.66
N ILE A 103 47.52 -4.98 11.20
CA ILE A 103 47.16 -5.90 10.10
C ILE A 103 47.93 -5.62 8.80
N ALA A 104 48.29 -4.35 8.55
CA ALA A 104 49.06 -3.95 7.38
C ALA A 104 50.43 -4.64 7.27
N ASP A 105 51.03 -5.06 8.39
CA ASP A 105 52.35 -5.70 8.43
C ASP A 105 52.33 -7.11 7.80
N PHE A 106 51.15 -7.75 7.74
CA PHE A 106 50.97 -9.04 7.08
C PHE A 106 50.82 -8.92 5.55
N PHE A 107 50.57 -7.72 5.04
CA PHE A 107 50.28 -7.48 3.63
C PHE A 107 51.48 -6.88 2.89
N PRO A 108 51.62 -7.13 1.58
CA PRO A 108 52.61 -6.46 0.74
C PRO A 108 52.35 -4.95 0.63
N SER A 109 53.40 -4.20 0.30
CA SER A 109 53.38 -2.72 0.29
C SER A 109 52.41 -2.09 -0.74
N ASP A 110 51.94 -2.86 -1.72
CA ASP A 110 50.96 -2.43 -2.72
C ASP A 110 49.49 -2.64 -2.27
N ALA A 111 49.27 -3.21 -1.08
CA ALA A 111 47.95 -3.38 -0.50
C ALA A 111 47.32 -2.02 -0.15
N LYS A 112 46.00 -1.93 -0.32
CA LYS A 112 45.25 -0.69 -0.07
C LYS A 112 44.40 -0.83 1.19
N THR A 113 44.42 0.20 2.02
CA THR A 113 43.51 0.31 3.17
C THR A 113 42.11 0.71 2.68
N ASN A 114 41.08 0.04 3.16
CA ASN A 114 39.69 0.38 2.89
C ASN A 114 39.16 1.36 3.97
N PRO A 115 38.02 2.04 3.72
CA PRO A 115 37.45 3.02 4.65
C PRO A 115 37.04 2.46 6.03
N PHE A 116 36.95 1.13 6.18
CA PHE A 116 36.53 0.47 7.41
C PHE A 116 37.70 0.03 8.30
N GLY A 117 38.94 0.30 7.89
CA GLY A 117 40.16 -0.12 8.60
C GLY A 117 40.75 -1.44 8.09
N GLY A 118 40.12 -2.07 7.10
CA GLY A 118 40.64 -3.28 6.47
C GLY A 118 41.74 -3.00 5.45
N VAL A 119 42.50 -4.03 5.09
CA VAL A 119 43.55 -4.03 4.07
C VAL A 119 43.20 -5.05 3.00
N GLY A 120 43.35 -4.68 1.73
CA GLY A 120 42.97 -5.56 0.63
C GLY A 120 43.87 -5.49 -0.61
N ILE A 121 43.81 -6.56 -1.41
CA ILE A 121 44.57 -6.74 -2.65
C ILE A 121 43.63 -7.20 -3.75
N ARG A 122 43.64 -6.49 -4.89
CA ARG A 122 42.84 -6.85 -6.08
C ARG A 122 43.61 -7.62 -7.17
N GLY A 123 44.93 -7.77 -7.03
CA GLY A 123 45.79 -8.52 -7.97
C GLY A 123 45.98 -10.00 -7.62
N ALA A 124 45.24 -10.51 -6.64
CA ALA A 124 45.20 -11.94 -6.28
C ALA A 124 44.22 -12.70 -7.19
N ARG A 125 44.30 -14.04 -7.22
CA ARG A 125 43.40 -14.92 -7.99
C ARG A 125 41.95 -14.72 -7.59
N VAL A 126 41.71 -14.52 -6.28
CA VAL A 126 40.45 -14.05 -5.71
C VAL A 126 40.76 -12.78 -4.93
N PRO A 127 40.02 -11.67 -5.11
CA PRO A 127 40.19 -10.46 -4.31
C PRO A 127 40.20 -10.75 -2.80
N ILE A 128 41.16 -10.17 -2.09
CA ILE A 128 41.37 -10.40 -0.66
C ILE A 128 41.04 -9.12 0.10
N GLU A 129 40.25 -9.23 1.17
CA GLU A 129 40.10 -8.19 2.19
C GLU A 129 40.28 -8.78 3.59
N ALA A 130 40.93 -8.03 4.49
CA ALA A 130 41.08 -8.44 5.87
C ALA A 130 41.07 -7.26 6.84
N TRP A 131 40.61 -7.47 8.07
CA TRP A 131 40.65 -6.44 9.12
C TRP A 131 40.98 -7.06 10.49
N SER A 132 41.40 -6.21 11.43
CA SER A 132 41.64 -6.65 12.81
C SER A 132 40.32 -6.93 13.52
N LEU A 133 40.25 -7.99 14.33
CA LEU A 133 39.04 -8.37 15.08
C LEU A 133 38.44 -7.18 15.87
N LYS A 134 39.31 -6.37 16.49
CA LYS A 134 38.94 -5.17 17.28
C LYS A 134 38.41 -4.02 16.43
N GLU A 135 38.68 -4.02 15.13
CA GLU A 135 38.26 -2.96 14.21
C GLU A 135 36.93 -3.26 13.50
N THR A 136 36.34 -4.42 13.77
CA THR A 136 35.01 -4.79 13.27
C THR A 136 34.00 -3.68 13.59
N PHE A 137 33.31 -3.19 12.54
CA PHE A 137 32.48 -1.98 12.61
C PHE A 137 31.43 -2.02 13.73
N LEU A 138 30.68 -3.13 13.85
CA LEU A 138 29.60 -3.22 14.84
C LEU A 138 30.11 -3.27 16.29
N PHE A 139 31.23 -3.94 16.56
CA PHE A 139 31.84 -3.91 17.90
C PHE A 139 32.26 -2.49 18.28
N ARG A 140 32.87 -1.74 17.35
CA ARG A 140 33.21 -0.32 17.57
C ARG A 140 31.98 0.57 17.75
N LEU A 141 30.91 0.30 16.99
CA LEU A 141 29.67 1.08 17.07
C LEU A 141 28.97 0.88 18.42
N ARG A 142 29.05 -0.33 18.98
CA ARG A 142 28.36 -0.71 20.23
C ARG A 142 29.24 -0.67 21.49
N ASP A 143 30.54 -0.43 21.33
CA ASP A 143 31.53 -0.54 22.43
C ASP A 143 31.50 -1.93 23.10
N GLU A 144 31.39 -2.98 22.28
CA GLU A 144 31.32 -4.38 22.72
C GLU A 144 32.70 -5.07 22.66
N GLU A 145 32.92 -6.06 23.53
CA GLU A 145 34.15 -6.86 23.51
C GLU A 145 34.22 -7.73 22.24
N ALA A 146 35.28 -7.53 21.45
CA ALA A 146 35.45 -8.23 20.18
C ALA A 146 36.00 -9.66 20.40
N THR A 147 35.17 -10.65 20.12
CA THR A 147 35.53 -12.09 20.19
C THR A 147 35.13 -12.80 18.90
N PHE A 148 35.79 -13.92 18.58
CA PHE A 148 35.41 -14.72 17.41
C PHE A 148 34.03 -15.37 17.58
N GLU A 149 33.62 -15.67 18.81
CA GLU A 149 32.31 -16.23 19.14
C GLU A 149 31.18 -15.23 18.88
N ALA A 150 31.42 -13.93 19.13
CA ALA A 150 30.45 -12.87 18.87
C ALA A 150 30.48 -12.35 17.41
N LEU A 151 31.55 -12.63 16.67
CA LEU A 151 31.75 -12.12 15.31
C LEU A 151 30.61 -12.48 14.33
N PRO A 152 30.03 -13.70 14.32
CA PRO A 152 28.95 -14.04 13.40
C PRO A 152 27.70 -13.14 13.52
N ALA A 153 27.40 -12.65 14.73
CA ALA A 153 26.28 -11.76 15.00
C ALA A 153 26.47 -10.34 14.39
N THR A 154 27.65 -10.07 13.83
CA THR A 154 27.96 -8.82 13.13
C THR A 154 27.68 -8.90 11.62
N ALA A 155 27.35 -10.08 11.09
CA ALA A 155 26.95 -10.21 9.70
C ALA A 155 25.61 -9.49 9.45
N ASP A 156 25.45 -8.81 8.32
CA ASP A 156 24.16 -8.20 7.97
C ASP A 156 23.07 -9.28 7.77
N TYR A 157 23.44 -10.40 7.14
CA TYR A 157 22.53 -11.50 6.79
C TYR A 157 22.96 -12.83 7.40
N ASP A 158 21.99 -13.64 7.80
CA ASP A 158 22.16 -14.96 8.43
C ASP A 158 23.00 -15.94 7.61
N VAL A 159 22.84 -15.96 6.29
CA VAL A 159 23.64 -16.78 5.36
C VAL A 159 25.13 -16.45 5.39
N ASN A 160 25.52 -15.29 5.95
CA ASN A 160 26.93 -14.90 6.13
C ASN A 160 27.43 -15.12 7.56
N ALA A 161 26.59 -15.61 8.47
CA ALA A 161 26.94 -15.84 9.87
C ALA A 161 27.70 -17.16 10.06
N ILE A 162 28.87 -17.24 9.41
CA ILE A 162 29.73 -18.42 9.41
C ILE A 162 31.20 -18.02 9.46
N LEU A 163 31.97 -18.78 10.24
CA LEU A 163 33.42 -18.67 10.34
C LEU A 163 34.08 -19.99 9.98
N PHE A 164 35.16 -19.91 9.21
CA PHE A 164 36.06 -21.02 8.97
C PHE A 164 37.45 -20.68 9.49
N PHE A 165 37.96 -21.52 10.38
CA PHE A 165 39.30 -21.43 10.95
C PHE A 165 40.22 -22.40 10.22
N PRO A 166 41.12 -21.92 9.34
CA PRO A 166 42.04 -22.78 8.61
C PRO A 166 43.13 -23.33 9.54
N ALA A 167 43.53 -24.59 9.33
CA ALA A 167 44.52 -25.27 10.15
C ALA A 167 45.91 -24.58 10.15
N GLN A 168 46.26 -23.89 9.06
CA GLN A 168 47.54 -23.22 8.83
C GLN A 168 47.94 -22.26 9.95
N CYS A 169 46.96 -21.57 10.56
CA CYS A 169 47.20 -20.56 11.59
C CYS A 169 46.56 -20.93 12.93
N ASN A 170 45.61 -21.87 12.95
CA ASN A 170 44.80 -22.18 14.13
C ASN A 170 45.11 -23.56 14.75
N GLY A 171 45.99 -24.36 14.14
CA GLY A 171 46.43 -25.67 14.62
C GLY A 171 45.52 -26.83 14.19
N HIS A 172 44.21 -26.62 14.12
CA HIS A 172 43.27 -27.54 13.47
C HIS A 172 42.21 -26.76 12.71
N ALA A 173 41.61 -27.39 11.70
CA ALA A 173 40.49 -26.83 10.97
C ALA A 173 39.23 -26.85 11.84
N SER A 174 38.44 -25.77 11.85
CA SER A 174 37.11 -25.78 12.47
C SER A 174 36.15 -24.79 11.80
N VAL A 175 34.85 -25.08 11.88
CA VAL A 175 33.78 -24.18 11.39
C VAL A 175 32.89 -23.81 12.56
N VAL A 176 32.54 -22.53 12.65
CA VAL A 176 31.50 -22.02 13.56
C VAL A 176 30.33 -21.56 12.71
N ASP A 177 29.19 -22.25 12.86
CA ASP A 177 27.94 -21.92 12.18
C ASP A 177 26.96 -21.29 13.17
N ALA A 178 26.58 -20.04 12.91
CA ALA A 178 25.63 -19.27 13.72
C ALA A 178 24.29 -19.07 12.97
N GLY A 179 23.87 -20.07 12.18
CA GLY A 179 22.58 -20.09 11.49
C GLY A 179 22.68 -20.06 9.96
N ALA A 180 23.86 -19.84 9.40
CA ALA A 180 24.09 -19.85 7.97
C ALA A 180 23.72 -21.20 7.34
N GLY A 181 24.08 -22.31 7.99
CA GLY A 181 23.76 -23.64 7.45
C GLY A 181 22.27 -23.94 7.41
N GLN A 182 21.51 -23.52 8.42
CA GLN A 182 20.05 -23.66 8.42
C GLN A 182 19.41 -22.77 7.35
N ALA A 183 19.84 -21.51 7.24
CA ALA A 183 19.34 -20.57 6.22
C ALA A 183 19.56 -21.13 4.80
N LEU A 184 20.75 -21.68 4.53
CA LEU A 184 21.06 -22.32 3.26
C LEU A 184 20.25 -23.61 3.01
N LYS A 185 20.00 -24.45 4.04
CA LYS A 185 19.14 -25.64 3.92
C LYS A 185 17.69 -25.26 3.60
N GLN A 186 17.16 -24.24 4.26
CA GLN A 186 15.80 -23.73 4.05
C GLN A 186 15.66 -22.89 2.78
N ARG A 187 16.79 -22.58 2.11
CA ARG A 187 16.86 -21.65 0.98
C ARG A 187 16.19 -20.32 1.31
N GLN A 188 16.49 -19.78 2.49
CA GLN A 188 15.99 -18.50 2.96
C GLN A 188 17.17 -17.57 3.27
N ILE A 189 16.94 -16.26 3.14
CA ILE A 189 17.85 -15.23 3.62
C ILE A 189 17.09 -14.28 4.53
N ASP A 190 17.65 -14.03 5.72
CA ASP A 190 17.13 -13.10 6.71
C ASP A 190 18.24 -12.24 7.32
N PHE A 191 17.87 -11.24 8.12
CA PHE A 191 18.83 -10.42 8.86
C PHE A 191 19.49 -11.18 10.00
N MET A 192 20.75 -10.84 10.28
CA MET A 192 21.50 -11.30 11.46
C MET A 192 21.78 -10.12 12.42
N ALA A 193 22.37 -9.03 11.90
CA ALA A 193 22.56 -7.79 12.67
C ALA A 193 21.29 -6.94 12.76
N ASP A 194 21.15 -6.18 13.86
CA ASP A 194 20.07 -5.20 14.05
C ASP A 194 20.40 -3.80 13.53
N VAL A 195 21.64 -3.58 13.08
CA VAL A 195 22.09 -2.33 12.46
C VAL A 195 22.72 -2.69 11.14
N VAL A 196 22.19 -2.11 10.08
CA VAL A 196 22.65 -2.32 8.70
C VAL A 196 23.43 -1.09 8.25
N ALA A 197 24.71 -1.29 7.91
CA ALA A 197 25.55 -0.23 7.35
C ALA A 197 25.37 -0.16 5.82
N GLN A 198 25.36 1.06 5.27
CA GLN A 198 25.19 1.31 3.83
C GLN A 198 23.94 0.63 3.26
N PRO A 199 22.74 1.02 3.71
CA PRO A 199 21.52 0.27 3.48
C PRO A 199 21.18 0.06 1.98
N LYS A 200 21.56 1.01 1.12
CA LYS A 200 21.39 0.92 -0.34
C LYS A 200 22.19 -0.24 -0.95
N ILE A 201 23.44 -0.41 -0.53
CA ILE A 201 24.31 -1.50 -0.99
C ILE A 201 23.80 -2.84 -0.45
N GLN A 202 23.36 -2.86 0.80
CA GLN A 202 22.84 -4.08 1.43
C GLN A 202 21.53 -4.54 0.78
N ALA A 203 20.63 -3.62 0.41
CA ALA A 203 19.44 -3.96 -0.36
C ALA A 203 19.79 -4.66 -1.70
N ALA A 204 20.80 -4.15 -2.43
CA ALA A 204 21.28 -4.80 -3.64
C ALA A 204 21.93 -6.18 -3.34
N ARG A 205 22.73 -6.28 -2.27
CA ARG A 205 23.37 -7.54 -1.84
C ARG A 205 22.34 -8.61 -1.50
N ALA A 206 21.26 -8.28 -0.78
CA ALA A 206 20.18 -9.22 -0.50
C ALA A 206 19.61 -9.83 -1.78
N VAL A 207 19.30 -8.99 -2.78
CA VAL A 207 18.77 -9.43 -4.08
C VAL A 207 19.80 -10.29 -4.84
N ILE A 208 21.08 -9.90 -4.83
CA ILE A 208 22.15 -10.65 -5.49
C ILE A 208 22.32 -12.03 -4.84
N LEU A 209 22.39 -12.09 -3.50
CA LEU A 209 22.54 -13.35 -2.77
C LEU A 209 21.34 -14.26 -2.99
N ALA A 210 20.12 -13.74 -2.86
CA ALA A 210 18.90 -14.48 -3.13
C ALA A 210 18.87 -15.03 -4.56
N THR A 211 19.31 -14.25 -5.54
CA THR A 211 19.32 -14.69 -6.95
C THR A 211 20.41 -15.72 -7.22
N ARG A 212 21.63 -15.47 -6.75
CA ARG A 212 22.82 -16.29 -7.02
C ARG A 212 22.73 -17.66 -6.35
N LEU A 213 22.26 -17.70 -5.10
CA LEU A 213 22.13 -18.93 -4.32
C LEU A 213 20.72 -19.54 -4.39
N ALA A 214 19.82 -18.94 -5.18
CA ALA A 214 18.42 -19.34 -5.31
C ALA A 214 17.71 -19.47 -3.95
N LEU A 215 17.81 -18.41 -3.14
CA LEU A 215 17.18 -18.25 -1.84
C LEU A 215 15.92 -17.37 -1.95
N GLN A 216 14.99 -17.58 -1.03
CA GLN A 216 13.83 -16.73 -0.83
C GLN A 216 14.14 -15.69 0.26
N PRO A 217 14.02 -14.38 -0.04
CA PRO A 217 14.11 -13.36 1.00
C PRO A 217 12.97 -13.48 2.01
N SER A 218 13.27 -13.31 3.30
CA SER A 218 12.27 -13.19 4.35
C SER A 218 11.39 -11.94 4.13
N GLU A 219 10.23 -11.88 4.80
CA GLU A 219 9.37 -10.69 4.77
C GLU A 219 10.12 -9.45 5.28
N ALA A 220 10.96 -9.60 6.31
CA ALA A 220 11.77 -8.52 6.86
C ALA A 220 12.80 -7.98 5.84
N VAL A 221 13.45 -8.87 5.08
CA VAL A 221 14.38 -8.50 4.00
C VAL A 221 13.61 -7.82 2.86
N CYS A 222 12.48 -8.38 2.44
CA CYS A 222 11.62 -7.78 1.42
C CYS A 222 11.15 -6.37 1.79
N ASP A 223 10.71 -6.19 3.04
CA ASP A 223 10.34 -4.89 3.60
C ASP A 223 11.47 -3.89 3.56
N PHE A 224 12.66 -4.30 3.99
CA PHE A 224 13.84 -3.45 3.99
C PHE A 224 14.19 -3.00 2.57
N VAL A 225 14.24 -3.93 1.60
CA VAL A 225 14.51 -3.60 0.20
C VAL A 225 13.43 -2.65 -0.35
N GLN A 226 12.16 -2.90 -0.02
CA GLN A 226 11.05 -2.04 -0.45
C GLN A 226 11.12 -0.63 0.17
N ASP A 227 11.51 -0.52 1.45
CA ASP A 227 11.68 0.77 2.16
C ASP A 227 12.83 1.59 1.55
N ILE A 228 13.96 0.94 1.23
CA ILE A 228 15.09 1.61 0.58
C ILE A 228 14.75 2.06 -0.84
N CYS A 229 13.97 1.26 -1.57
CA CYS A 229 13.52 1.59 -2.93
C CYS A 229 12.26 2.46 -2.98
N GLU A 230 11.78 3.01 -1.85
CA GLU A 230 10.57 3.86 -1.80
C GLU A 230 10.77 5.16 -2.61
N LYS A 231 11.98 5.73 -2.58
CA LYS A 231 12.35 6.89 -3.39
C LYS A 231 12.93 6.45 -4.73
N ARG A 232 12.53 7.11 -5.81
CA ARG A 232 12.99 6.80 -7.18
C ARG A 232 14.52 6.93 -7.33
N GLU A 233 15.13 7.88 -6.64
CA GLU A 233 16.58 8.09 -6.65
C GLU A 233 17.34 6.92 -6.04
N THR A 234 16.96 6.51 -4.82
CA THR A 234 17.60 5.39 -4.12
C THR A 234 17.30 4.05 -4.80
N ALA A 235 16.13 3.88 -5.42
CA ALA A 235 15.83 2.71 -6.24
C ALA A 235 16.79 2.58 -7.43
N ARG A 236 17.11 3.70 -8.11
CA ARG A 236 18.10 3.71 -9.20
C ARG A 236 19.52 3.39 -8.71
N GLU A 237 19.87 3.81 -7.50
CA GLU A 237 21.17 3.44 -6.90
C GLU A 237 21.24 1.92 -6.63
N VAL A 238 20.16 1.31 -6.13
CA VAL A 238 20.08 -0.15 -5.94
C VAL A 238 20.17 -0.88 -7.28
N GLU A 239 19.43 -0.44 -8.30
CA GLU A 239 19.50 -0.98 -9.66
C GLU A 239 20.92 -0.84 -10.26
N GLY A 240 21.56 0.32 -10.10
CA GLY A 240 22.94 0.54 -10.53
C GLY A 240 23.95 -0.34 -9.79
N ALA A 241 23.72 -0.62 -8.50
CA ALA A 241 24.53 -1.57 -7.75
C ALA A 241 24.34 -3.01 -8.25
N LEU A 242 23.12 -3.40 -8.67
CA LEU A 242 22.92 -4.70 -9.34
C LEU A 242 23.71 -4.76 -10.66
N ASP A 243 23.72 -3.69 -11.43
CA ASP A 243 24.45 -3.64 -12.71
C ASP A 243 25.96 -3.72 -12.53
N LEU A 244 26.48 -3.16 -11.44
CA LEU A 244 27.91 -3.18 -11.13
C LEU A 244 28.38 -4.50 -10.50
N TYR A 245 27.55 -5.10 -9.64
CA TYR A 245 27.97 -6.19 -8.75
C TYR A 245 27.34 -7.54 -9.02
N CYS A 246 26.24 -7.61 -9.78
CA CYS A 246 25.62 -8.88 -10.16
C CYS A 246 26.29 -9.43 -11.44
N PRO A 247 26.63 -10.73 -11.51
CA PRO A 247 27.12 -11.35 -12.74
C PRO A 247 26.16 -11.15 -13.91
N ASP A 248 26.67 -10.90 -15.12
CA ASP A 248 25.85 -10.59 -16.30
C ASP A 248 24.77 -11.65 -16.58
N SER A 249 25.09 -12.92 -16.37
CA SER A 249 24.15 -14.05 -16.53
C SER A 249 22.97 -14.05 -15.54
N LEU A 250 23.07 -13.31 -14.43
CA LEU A 250 22.06 -13.25 -13.38
C LEU A 250 21.34 -11.90 -13.28
N LYS A 251 21.81 -10.86 -13.99
CA LYS A 251 21.25 -9.50 -13.91
C LYS A 251 19.75 -9.45 -14.16
N GLU A 252 19.28 -10.10 -15.23
CA GLU A 252 17.83 -10.12 -15.55
C GLU A 252 17.00 -10.81 -14.47
N ARG A 253 17.49 -11.90 -13.90
CA ARG A 253 16.82 -12.59 -12.78
C ARG A 253 16.81 -11.73 -11.52
N ALA A 254 17.91 -11.04 -11.22
CA ALA A 254 18.03 -10.14 -10.07
C ALA A 254 17.11 -8.93 -10.18
N ARG A 255 17.04 -8.29 -11.36
CA ARG A 255 16.07 -7.23 -11.65
C ARG A 255 14.63 -7.73 -11.52
N GLY A 256 14.35 -8.92 -12.06
CA GLY A 256 13.05 -9.58 -11.89
C GLY A 256 12.68 -9.81 -10.42
N LEU A 257 13.62 -10.27 -9.59
CA LEU A 257 13.39 -10.44 -8.16
C LEU A 257 13.18 -9.10 -7.45
N LEU A 258 14.02 -8.09 -7.70
CA LEU A 258 13.86 -6.75 -7.14
C LEU A 258 12.47 -6.19 -7.46
N GLU A 259 12.03 -6.34 -8.71
CA GLU A 259 10.73 -5.86 -9.15
C GLU A 259 9.58 -6.61 -8.48
N ARG A 260 9.68 -7.94 -8.34
CA ARG A 260 8.70 -8.71 -7.55
C ARG A 260 8.66 -8.28 -6.09
N ILE A 261 9.79 -8.02 -5.45
CA ILE A 261 9.84 -7.53 -4.06
C ILE A 261 9.14 -6.16 -3.97
N ARG A 262 9.44 -5.24 -4.88
CA ARG A 262 8.80 -3.91 -4.95
C ARG A 262 7.29 -3.99 -5.13
N GLN A 263 6.84 -4.98 -5.92
CA GLN A 263 5.43 -5.26 -6.19
C GLN A 263 4.73 -6.09 -5.10
N GLY A 264 5.48 -6.64 -4.12
CA GLY A 264 4.96 -7.49 -3.05
C GLY A 264 4.90 -8.99 -3.37
N GLY A 265 5.29 -9.42 -4.58
CA GLY A 265 5.15 -10.81 -5.07
C GLY A 265 6.21 -11.81 -4.60
N SER A 266 7.14 -11.44 -3.72
CA SER A 266 8.17 -12.36 -3.17
C SER A 266 8.18 -12.36 -1.63
N GLY A 267 7.00 -12.24 -1.02
CA GLY A 267 6.87 -12.05 0.44
C GLY A 267 7.00 -10.59 0.86
N GLY A 268 6.71 -9.63 -0.04
CA GLY A 268 6.63 -8.22 0.33
C GLY A 268 5.27 -7.88 0.96
N ARG A 269 5.11 -6.62 1.38
CA ARG A 269 3.92 -6.18 2.12
C ARG A 269 2.61 -6.59 1.45
N PRO A 270 1.65 -7.17 2.19
CA PRO A 270 0.37 -7.56 1.62
C PRO A 270 -0.37 -6.33 1.10
N LYS A 271 -1.00 -6.48 -0.06
CA LYS A 271 -1.84 -5.45 -0.68
C LYS A 271 -3.28 -5.68 -0.26
N SER A 272 -4.00 -4.60 -0.04
CA SER A 272 -5.44 -4.63 0.20
C SER A 272 -6.18 -5.10 -1.05
N GLU A 273 -7.09 -6.04 -0.90
CA GLU A 273 -8.04 -6.48 -1.93
C GLU A 273 -9.41 -5.82 -1.75
N LEU A 274 -9.84 -5.60 -0.50
CA LEU A 274 -11.17 -5.10 -0.16
C LEU A 274 -11.22 -3.58 -0.02
N PHE A 275 -10.16 -2.97 0.52
CA PHE A 275 -10.05 -1.53 0.81
C PHE A 275 -9.23 -0.74 -0.23
N VAL A 276 -8.99 -1.28 -1.44
CA VAL A 276 -8.30 -0.56 -2.56
C VAL A 276 -8.86 0.87 -2.74
N HIS A 277 -10.17 1.00 -2.68
CA HIS A 277 -10.85 2.27 -2.53
C HIS A 277 -11.85 2.20 -1.37
N CYS A 278 -11.69 3.13 -0.43
CA CYS A 278 -12.55 3.25 0.74
C CYS A 278 -12.58 4.70 1.23
N TRP A 279 -13.29 4.95 2.31
CA TRP A 279 -13.25 6.23 3.02
C TRP A 279 -12.37 6.10 4.25
N GLY A 280 -11.68 7.18 4.63
CA GLY A 280 -10.75 7.18 5.77
C GLY A 280 -11.29 8.01 6.92
N VAL A 281 -11.23 7.50 8.15
CA VAL A 281 -11.62 8.25 9.35
C VAL A 281 -10.48 8.20 10.34
N PHE A 282 -10.04 9.36 10.83
CA PHE A 282 -8.95 9.48 11.80
C PHE A 282 -9.49 9.98 13.14
N GLU A 283 -9.37 9.15 14.18
CA GLU A 283 -9.82 9.47 15.52
C GLU A 283 -9.02 10.62 16.16
N GLY A 284 -9.65 11.38 17.06
CA GLY A 284 -8.94 12.34 17.91
C GLY A 284 -7.94 11.68 18.86
N GLY A 285 -6.75 12.28 18.99
CA GLY A 285 -5.69 11.70 19.81
C GLY A 285 -4.53 12.60 20.21
N GLY A 286 -4.60 13.92 19.92
CA GLY A 286 -3.54 14.87 20.25
C GLY A 286 -2.17 14.45 19.71
N VAL A 287 -1.17 14.35 20.60
CA VAL A 287 0.22 13.94 20.27
C VAL A 287 0.34 12.56 19.61
N ARG A 288 -0.69 11.72 19.75
CA ARG A 288 -0.70 10.36 19.18
C ARG A 288 -0.91 10.37 17.66
N ALA A 289 -1.06 11.53 17.02
CA ALA A 289 -1.18 11.69 15.57
C ALA A 289 -0.03 11.05 14.77
N ALA A 290 1.16 10.86 15.36
CA ALA A 290 2.25 10.11 14.74
C ALA A 290 1.85 8.66 14.37
N ALA A 291 0.96 8.04 15.15
CA ALA A 291 0.40 6.73 14.85
C ALA A 291 -0.46 6.75 13.59
N HIS A 292 -1.28 7.79 13.40
CA HIS A 292 -2.05 7.98 12.17
C HIS A 292 -1.16 8.18 10.95
N ALA A 293 -0.03 8.87 11.08
CA ALA A 293 0.95 9.02 10.00
C ALA A 293 1.54 7.66 9.58
N GLY A 294 1.87 6.81 10.55
CA GLY A 294 2.31 5.43 10.31
C GLY A 294 1.23 4.57 9.66
N GLY A 295 0.00 4.65 10.18
CA GLY A 295 -1.15 3.95 9.63
C GLY A 295 -1.47 4.37 8.20
N PHE A 296 -1.48 5.68 7.91
CA PHE A 296 -1.65 6.21 6.56
C PHE A 296 -0.56 5.72 5.61
N ALA A 297 0.70 5.71 6.05
CA ALA A 297 1.81 5.21 5.26
C ALA A 297 1.62 3.74 4.88
N ALA A 298 1.29 2.89 5.86
CA ALA A 298 1.00 1.48 5.61
C ALA A 298 -0.22 1.27 4.71
N ALA A 299 -1.31 2.03 4.91
CA ALA A 299 -2.51 1.94 4.08
C ALA A 299 -2.19 2.31 2.62
N LYS A 300 -1.47 3.42 2.40
CA LYS A 300 -1.07 3.85 1.06
C LYS A 300 -0.17 2.82 0.39
N ARG A 301 0.76 2.21 1.14
CA ARG A 301 1.63 1.14 0.65
C ARG A 301 0.87 -0.14 0.34
N ALA A 302 -0.19 -0.46 1.08
CA ALA A 302 -1.11 -1.55 0.78
C ALA A 302 -1.98 -1.29 -0.47
N GLY A 303 -1.86 -0.11 -1.09
CA GLY A 303 -2.64 0.26 -2.28
C GLY A 303 -4.00 0.89 -1.96
N ILE A 304 -4.26 1.24 -0.71
CA ILE A 304 -5.49 1.90 -0.28
C ILE A 304 -5.50 3.35 -0.77
N THR A 305 -6.65 3.76 -1.30
CA THR A 305 -6.93 5.14 -1.69
C THR A 305 -8.21 5.63 -1.02
N PHE A 306 -8.15 6.85 -0.45
CA PHE A 306 -9.31 7.45 0.19
C PHE A 306 -10.11 8.32 -0.78
N GLY A 307 -11.40 7.99 -0.94
CA GLY A 307 -12.35 8.80 -1.72
C GLY A 307 -12.94 9.98 -0.94
N LYS A 308 -13.02 9.84 0.39
CA LYS A 308 -13.36 10.89 1.36
C LYS A 308 -12.55 10.66 2.62
N VAL A 309 -12.27 11.72 3.37
CA VAL A 309 -11.67 11.61 4.70
C VAL A 309 -12.43 12.42 5.73
N ALA A 310 -12.45 11.93 6.97
CA ALA A 310 -12.96 12.66 8.12
C ALA A 310 -11.98 12.59 9.29
N GLY A 311 -11.99 13.61 10.15
CA GLY A 311 -11.22 13.56 11.38
C GLY A 311 -11.70 14.52 12.46
N THR A 312 -11.31 14.20 13.69
CA THR A 312 -11.57 14.99 14.89
C THR A 312 -10.22 15.29 15.58
N SER A 313 -10.04 16.47 16.16
CA SER A 313 -8.84 16.84 16.93
C SER A 313 -7.53 16.57 16.16
N GLY A 314 -6.53 15.92 16.77
CA GLY A 314 -5.31 15.49 16.08
C GLY A 314 -5.56 14.65 14.81
N GLY A 315 -6.66 13.89 14.74
CA GLY A 315 -7.09 13.19 13.53
C GLY A 315 -7.57 14.13 12.43
N SER A 316 -8.16 15.29 12.76
CA SER A 316 -8.56 16.31 11.79
C SER A 316 -7.36 16.96 11.09
N ILE A 317 -6.23 17.12 11.79
CA ILE A 317 -4.96 17.58 11.19
C ILE A 317 -4.48 16.59 10.13
N VAL A 318 -4.43 15.31 10.49
CA VAL A 318 -4.01 14.23 9.56
C VAL A 318 -4.98 14.15 8.39
N ALA A 319 -6.29 14.16 8.64
CA ALA A 319 -7.31 14.14 7.61
C ALA A 319 -7.17 15.33 6.65
N ALA A 320 -6.93 16.56 7.15
CA ALA A 320 -6.77 17.75 6.32
C ALA A 320 -5.52 17.68 5.43
N LEU A 321 -4.39 17.22 5.97
CA LEU A 321 -3.17 17.05 5.19
C LEU A 321 -3.32 15.94 4.14
N VAL A 322 -3.91 14.80 4.50
CA VAL A 322 -4.26 13.74 3.55
C VAL A 322 -5.20 14.28 2.48
N ALA A 323 -6.20 15.08 2.87
CA ALA A 323 -7.17 15.68 1.96
C ALA A 323 -6.54 16.64 0.97
N ALA A 324 -5.50 17.37 1.40
CA ALA A 324 -4.69 18.28 0.60
C ALA A 324 -3.71 17.55 -0.35
N GLY A 325 -3.54 16.23 -0.20
CA GLY A 325 -2.67 15.42 -1.05
C GLY A 325 -1.31 15.08 -0.45
N ALA A 326 -1.16 15.17 0.89
CA ALA A 326 0.08 14.79 1.57
C ALA A 326 0.51 13.35 1.23
N THR A 327 1.81 13.18 0.96
CA THR A 327 2.42 11.86 0.78
C THR A 327 2.76 11.23 2.14
N PRO A 328 2.93 9.90 2.23
CA PRO A 328 3.43 9.25 3.44
C PRO A 328 4.73 9.85 3.97
N GLY A 329 5.67 10.18 3.08
CA GLY A 329 6.92 10.85 3.43
C GLY A 329 6.71 12.25 4.01
N TYR A 330 5.78 13.01 3.43
CA TYR A 330 5.42 14.34 3.93
C TYR A 330 4.83 14.27 5.35
N LEU A 331 3.86 13.37 5.60
CA LEU A 331 3.29 13.20 6.93
C LEU A 331 4.33 12.70 7.94
N ARG A 332 5.23 11.80 7.53
CA ARG A 332 6.32 11.33 8.39
C ARG A 332 7.20 12.49 8.83
N GLN A 333 7.72 13.26 7.88
CA GLN A 333 8.56 14.43 8.17
C GLN A 333 7.84 15.46 9.04
N HIS A 334 6.58 15.77 8.74
CA HIS A 334 5.86 16.86 9.41
C HIS A 334 5.07 16.47 10.67
N LEU A 335 4.88 15.19 10.97
CA LEU A 335 4.17 14.75 12.19
C LEU A 335 5.02 13.88 13.10
N GLN A 336 5.99 13.13 12.55
CA GLN A 336 6.92 12.34 13.35
C GLN A 336 8.06 13.22 13.88
N GLU A 337 8.54 14.20 13.12
CA GLU A 337 9.69 15.04 13.49
C GLU A 337 9.26 16.42 14.06
N LEU A 338 7.96 16.68 14.13
CA LEU A 338 7.42 17.94 14.62
C LEU A 338 7.54 18.03 16.14
N ASP A 339 8.24 19.05 16.63
CA ASP A 339 8.14 19.45 18.01
C ASP A 339 6.83 20.22 18.21
N PHE A 340 5.94 19.68 19.05
CA PHE A 340 4.66 20.31 19.37
C PHE A 340 4.79 21.42 20.40
N VAL A 341 5.87 21.44 21.20
CA VAL A 341 6.05 22.42 22.29
C VAL A 341 6.13 23.86 21.76
N PRO A 342 6.87 24.16 20.67
CA PRO A 342 6.90 25.50 20.08
C PRO A 342 5.57 25.98 19.49
N LEU A 343 4.60 25.08 19.27
CA LEU A 343 3.29 25.41 18.72
C LEU A 343 2.26 25.78 19.80
N LEU A 344 2.64 25.67 21.08
CA LEU A 344 1.80 26.00 22.24
C LEU A 344 2.07 27.44 22.68
N ASP A 345 1.30 28.39 22.14
CA ASP A 345 1.40 29.80 22.51
C ASP A 345 0.96 30.05 23.96
N LYS A 346 1.40 31.17 24.54
CA LYS A 346 0.83 31.66 25.80
C LYS A 346 -0.64 32.05 25.58
N PRO A 347 -1.51 31.91 26.61
CA PRO A 347 -2.91 32.31 26.47
C PRO A 347 -3.01 33.82 26.29
N ASP A 348 -3.91 34.27 25.43
CA ASP A 348 -4.24 35.68 25.24
C ASP A 348 -4.78 36.26 26.56
N GLU A 349 -4.33 37.47 26.90
CA GLU A 349 -4.67 38.12 28.18
C GLU A 349 -6.12 38.66 28.24
N GLU A 350 -6.90 38.54 27.16
CA GLU A 350 -8.30 38.94 27.13
C GLU A 350 -9.16 38.00 28.00
N GLU A 351 -9.92 38.57 28.94
CA GLU A 351 -10.74 37.81 29.90
C GLU A 351 -11.99 37.24 29.22
N ILE A 352 -11.95 35.95 28.82
CA ILE A 352 -12.98 35.42 27.91
C ILE A 352 -14.30 35.03 28.58
N PHE A 353 -14.42 34.57 29.84
CA PHE A 353 -15.78 34.11 30.25
C PHE A 353 -16.18 34.13 31.75
N PHE A 354 -15.28 33.98 32.73
CA PHE A 354 -15.73 33.78 34.14
C PHE A 354 -15.43 34.92 35.12
N THR A 355 -14.53 35.86 34.80
CA THR A 355 -14.10 36.92 35.74
C THR A 355 -15.15 37.99 36.00
N LYS A 356 -16.06 38.26 35.06
CA LYS A 356 -17.11 39.29 35.22
C LYS A 356 -18.18 38.93 36.27
N ARG A 357 -18.23 37.68 36.76
CA ARG A 357 -19.25 37.20 37.71
C ARG A 357 -18.71 36.69 39.06
N LEU A 358 -17.41 36.81 39.35
CA LEU A 358 -16.89 36.38 40.64
C LEU A 358 -17.30 37.34 41.77
N PRO A 359 -17.96 36.86 42.85
CA PRO A 359 -18.36 37.70 43.97
C PRO A 359 -17.14 38.24 44.75
N PHE A 360 -17.29 39.42 45.35
CA PHE A 360 -16.22 40.21 46.00
C PHE A 360 -15.35 39.40 46.98
N TRP A 361 -15.91 38.41 47.67
CA TRP A 361 -15.19 37.55 48.63
C TRP A 361 -14.15 36.64 47.97
N ALA A 362 -14.30 36.28 46.69
CA ALA A 362 -13.28 35.52 45.95
C ALA A 362 -12.04 36.37 45.62
N ARG A 363 -12.15 37.71 45.57
CA ARG A 363 -11.00 38.62 45.44
C ARG A 363 -10.19 38.74 46.74
N ALA A 364 -10.80 38.45 47.89
CA ALA A 364 -10.16 38.55 49.21
C ALA A 364 -9.22 37.36 49.54
N LEU A 365 -9.36 36.22 48.85
CA LEU A 365 -8.49 35.03 49.01
C LEU A 365 -7.20 35.09 48.16
N ARG A 366 -6.89 36.25 47.55
CA ARG A 366 -5.73 36.47 46.68
C ARG A 366 -4.33 36.15 47.24
N PRO A 367 -4.03 36.22 48.56
CA PRO A 367 -2.67 35.98 49.03
C PRO A 367 -2.33 34.50 49.32
N LEU A 368 -3.29 33.56 49.20
CA LEU A 368 -3.15 32.21 49.74
C LEU A 368 -3.13 31.08 48.69
N THR A 369 -2.50 31.28 47.53
CA THR A 369 -2.49 30.27 46.45
C THR A 369 -1.08 30.00 45.91
N TRP A 370 -0.32 29.16 46.60
CA TRP A 370 0.98 28.67 46.12
C TRP A 370 0.82 27.46 45.18
N GLY A 371 1.37 27.58 43.98
CA GLY A 371 1.59 26.48 43.03
C GLY A 371 0.36 26.02 42.26
N ARG A 372 -0.31 24.97 42.77
CA ARG A 372 -1.34 24.20 42.03
C ARG A 372 -2.63 24.98 41.75
N PHE A 373 -2.96 25.95 42.59
CA PHE A 373 -4.14 26.80 42.39
C PHE A 373 -3.93 27.90 41.32
N ARG A 374 -2.69 28.22 40.94
CA ARG A 374 -2.41 29.19 39.87
C ARG A 374 -2.83 28.66 38.51
N THR A 375 -2.51 27.39 38.21
CA THR A 375 -2.94 26.72 36.98
C THR A 375 -4.46 26.63 36.89
N LEU A 376 -5.15 26.34 38.01
CA LEU A 376 -6.61 26.39 38.08
C LEU A 376 -7.17 27.81 37.91
N ALA A 377 -6.52 28.82 38.48
CA ALA A 377 -6.92 30.22 38.34
C ALA A 377 -6.70 30.76 36.92
N ASP A 378 -5.60 30.38 36.26
CA ASP A 378 -5.27 30.76 34.88
C ASP A 378 -6.26 30.11 33.90
N VAL A 379 -6.59 28.82 34.09
CA VAL A 379 -7.63 28.17 33.28
C VAL A 379 -9.02 28.78 33.53
N ALA A 380 -9.36 29.10 34.78
CA ALA A 380 -10.62 29.78 35.10
C ALA A 380 -10.68 31.23 34.56
N LYS A 381 -9.53 31.89 34.40
CA LYS A 381 -9.43 33.27 33.92
C LYS A 381 -9.42 33.36 32.39
N TYR A 382 -8.68 32.48 31.72
CA TYR A 382 -8.38 32.55 30.29
C TYR A 382 -9.07 31.47 29.45
N GLY A 383 -9.76 30.51 30.07
CA GLY A 383 -10.50 29.44 29.39
C GLY A 383 -9.63 28.31 28.83
N GLY A 384 -8.29 28.41 28.91
CA GLY A 384 -7.32 27.41 28.47
C GLY A 384 -5.89 27.76 28.87
N LEU A 385 -4.96 26.80 28.79
CA LEU A 385 -3.54 26.96 29.12
C LEU A 385 -2.71 27.55 27.98
N HIS A 386 -3.15 27.37 26.73
CA HIS A 386 -2.42 27.74 25.52
C HIS A 386 -3.32 28.35 24.45
N ASN A 387 -2.78 29.25 23.61
CA ASN A 387 -3.43 29.70 22.37
C ASN A 387 -3.06 28.75 21.22
N SER A 388 -3.96 28.59 20.25
CA SER A 388 -3.83 27.72 19.07
C SER A 388 -3.44 28.47 17.79
N ALA A 389 -3.03 29.74 17.88
CA ALA A 389 -2.69 30.57 16.72
C ALA A 389 -1.50 30.03 15.93
N SER A 390 -0.39 29.69 16.61
CA SER A 390 0.79 29.09 15.99
C SER A 390 0.49 27.74 15.35
N LEU A 391 -0.34 26.90 15.99
CA LEU A 391 -0.84 25.66 15.39
C LEU A 391 -1.63 25.95 14.10
N GLY A 392 -2.50 26.95 14.11
CA GLY A 392 -3.24 27.41 12.95
C GLY A 392 -2.35 27.83 11.79
N ASN A 393 -1.36 28.69 12.06
CA ASN A 393 -0.40 29.17 11.06
C ASN A 393 0.42 28.03 10.46
N TRP A 394 0.80 27.06 11.30
CA TRP A 394 1.50 25.87 10.85
C TRP A 394 0.63 25.03 9.91
N ILE A 395 -0.63 24.74 10.27
CA ILE A 395 -1.57 23.99 9.43
C ILE A 395 -1.77 24.69 8.09
N GLU A 396 -2.06 25.99 8.10
CA GLU A 396 -2.29 26.78 6.88
C GLU A 396 -1.09 26.72 5.94
N SER A 397 0.12 26.89 6.50
CA SER A 397 1.36 26.84 5.71
C SER A 397 1.52 25.50 4.98
N ARG A 398 1.19 24.38 5.64
CA ARG A 398 1.24 23.03 5.04
C ARG A 398 0.14 22.81 4.00
N LEU A 399 -1.07 23.31 4.26
CA LEU A 399 -2.17 23.23 3.30
C LEU A 399 -1.87 24.02 2.02
N VAL A 400 -1.33 25.24 2.14
CA VAL A 400 -0.92 26.06 1.00
C VAL A 400 0.19 25.37 0.20
N GLU A 401 1.19 24.81 0.87
CA GLU A 401 2.29 24.07 0.24
C GLU A 401 1.78 22.89 -0.62
N LEU A 402 0.80 22.14 -0.11
CA LEU A 402 0.24 20.97 -0.78
C LEU A 402 -0.76 21.33 -1.91
N VAL A 403 -1.65 22.27 -1.67
CA VAL A 403 -2.75 22.61 -2.60
C VAL A 403 -2.30 23.62 -3.66
N ARG A 404 -1.43 24.57 -3.31
CA ARG A 404 -1.02 25.69 -4.16
C ARG A 404 0.52 25.79 -4.31
N PRO A 405 1.23 24.76 -4.80
CA PRO A 405 2.70 24.71 -4.84
C PRO A 405 3.35 25.75 -5.76
N LYS A 406 2.58 26.41 -6.65
CA LYS A 406 3.08 27.39 -7.63
C LYS A 406 2.65 28.84 -7.36
N GLY A 407 2.03 29.14 -6.21
CA GLY A 407 1.57 30.49 -5.90
C GLY A 407 1.46 30.77 -4.39
N GLY A 408 2.15 31.81 -3.92
CA GLY A 408 2.14 32.27 -2.52
C GLY A 408 0.91 33.12 -2.18
N SER A 409 -0.30 32.59 -2.35
CA SER A 409 -1.52 33.27 -1.92
C SER A 409 -1.61 33.31 -0.40
N THR A 410 -1.97 34.47 0.17
CA THR A 410 -2.22 34.66 1.61
C THR A 410 -3.65 34.33 2.02
N VAL A 411 -4.50 33.91 1.07
CA VAL A 411 -5.89 33.54 1.34
C VAL A 411 -5.94 32.13 1.92
N PRO A 412 -6.72 31.88 2.98
CA PRO A 412 -6.86 30.54 3.54
C PRO A 412 -7.32 29.49 2.52
N VAL A 413 -6.85 28.26 2.67
CA VAL A 413 -7.33 27.12 1.87
C VAL A 413 -8.77 26.77 2.25
N LEU A 414 -9.65 26.64 1.25
CA LEU A 414 -11.07 26.35 1.41
C LEU A 414 -11.39 24.87 1.22
N PHE A 415 -12.53 24.41 1.73
CA PHE A 415 -12.98 23.02 1.56
C PHE A 415 -13.18 22.63 0.10
N SER A 416 -13.61 23.57 -0.75
CA SER A 416 -13.83 23.36 -2.19
C SER A 416 -12.53 23.15 -2.99
N GLU A 417 -11.38 23.53 -2.44
CA GLU A 417 -10.07 23.42 -3.11
C GLU A 417 -9.38 22.08 -2.83
N LEU A 418 -9.85 21.30 -1.86
CA LEU A 418 -9.18 20.07 -1.46
C LEU A 418 -9.35 18.96 -2.51
N PRO A 419 -8.25 18.27 -2.91
CA PRO A 419 -8.32 17.19 -3.90
C PRO A 419 -9.07 15.95 -3.43
N ILE A 420 -9.27 15.77 -2.13
CA ILE A 420 -10.12 14.73 -1.53
C ILE A 420 -11.13 15.43 -0.60
N PRO A 421 -12.44 15.13 -0.70
CA PRO A 421 -13.46 15.67 0.21
C PRO A 421 -13.13 15.43 1.68
N LEU A 422 -13.04 16.51 2.46
CA LEU A 422 -12.74 16.51 3.89
C LEU A 422 -13.98 16.80 4.72
N HIS A 423 -14.13 16.06 5.83
CA HIS A 423 -15.10 16.37 6.87
C HIS A 423 -14.38 16.61 8.21
N VAL A 424 -14.68 17.73 8.85
CA VAL A 424 -14.11 18.08 10.17
C VAL A 424 -15.25 18.22 11.17
N VAL A 425 -15.08 17.64 12.36
CA VAL A 425 -16.08 17.67 13.43
C VAL A 425 -15.56 18.47 14.63
N ALA A 426 -16.37 19.40 15.11
CA ALA A 426 -16.17 20.04 16.41
C ALA A 426 -17.47 20.05 17.21
N THR A 427 -17.36 20.35 18.50
CA THR A 427 -18.51 20.49 19.40
C THR A 427 -18.91 21.97 19.46
N ASP A 428 -20.12 22.32 19.03
CA ASP A 428 -20.67 23.65 19.29
C ASP A 428 -21.26 23.68 20.70
N PHE A 429 -20.57 24.34 21.62
CA PHE A 429 -20.97 24.42 23.02
C PHE A 429 -22.23 25.26 23.23
N SER A 430 -22.44 26.27 22.39
CA SER A 430 -23.61 27.15 22.49
C SER A 430 -24.90 26.41 22.17
N THR A 431 -24.85 25.37 21.33
CA THR A 431 -26.01 24.57 20.91
C THR A 431 -26.05 23.14 21.47
N GLY A 432 -24.92 22.65 21.98
CA GLY A 432 -24.76 21.26 22.43
C GLY A 432 -24.79 20.24 21.29
N LYS A 433 -24.56 20.66 20.04
CA LYS A 433 -24.62 19.81 18.83
C LYS A 433 -23.26 19.75 18.12
N PRO A 434 -22.98 18.67 17.36
CA PRO A 434 -21.79 18.62 16.53
C PRO A 434 -21.91 19.60 15.35
N LYS A 435 -20.90 20.46 15.17
CA LYS A 435 -20.71 21.24 13.94
C LYS A 435 -19.82 20.43 13.00
N ILE A 436 -20.31 20.23 11.78
CA ILE A 436 -19.62 19.49 10.73
C ILE A 436 -19.31 20.49 9.61
N TRP A 437 -18.02 20.62 9.27
CA TRP A 437 -17.58 21.29 8.05
C TRP A 437 -17.33 20.26 6.96
N SER A 438 -17.81 20.54 5.74
CA SER A 438 -17.67 19.65 4.60
C SER A 438 -17.79 20.42 3.28
N PRO A 439 -17.33 19.87 2.14
CA PRO A 439 -17.51 20.50 0.84
C PRO A 439 -18.99 20.60 0.43
N GLU A 440 -19.87 19.75 0.96
CA GLU A 440 -21.30 19.77 0.65
C GLU A 440 -22.05 20.89 1.38
N THR A 441 -21.66 21.22 2.61
CA THR A 441 -22.38 22.22 3.44
C THR A 441 -21.65 23.53 3.64
N THR A 442 -20.32 23.51 3.60
CA THR A 442 -19.46 24.67 3.91
C THR A 442 -18.27 24.74 2.93
N PRO A 443 -18.49 24.73 1.60
CA PRO A 443 -17.41 24.68 0.60
C PRO A 443 -16.45 25.89 0.66
N GLU A 444 -16.97 27.06 1.02
CA GLU A 444 -16.23 28.33 1.03
C GLU A 444 -15.64 28.69 2.39
N GLU A 445 -15.73 27.80 3.39
CA GLU A 445 -15.13 28.03 4.72
C GLU A 445 -13.65 27.59 4.76
N SER A 446 -12.87 28.21 5.65
CA SER A 446 -11.44 27.88 5.84
C SER A 446 -11.27 26.51 6.50
N VAL A 447 -10.43 25.66 5.88
CA VAL A 447 -10.05 24.35 6.42
C VAL A 447 -9.28 24.50 7.73
N THR A 448 -8.29 25.39 7.76
CA THR A 448 -7.49 25.67 8.97
C THR A 448 -8.36 26.08 10.13
N LEU A 449 -9.33 26.97 9.92
CA LEU A 449 -10.23 27.42 10.99
C LEU A 449 -11.05 26.26 11.56
N ALA A 450 -11.62 25.41 10.69
CA ALA A 450 -12.36 24.22 11.11
C ALA A 450 -11.49 23.25 11.91
N VAL A 451 -10.25 22.98 11.45
CA VAL A 451 -9.30 22.10 12.15
C VAL A 451 -8.89 22.68 13.51
N ARG A 452 -8.66 24.00 13.60
CA ARG A 452 -8.36 24.67 14.89
C ARG A 452 -9.52 24.53 15.87
N HIS A 453 -10.75 24.75 15.43
CA HIS A 453 -11.94 24.53 16.27
C HIS A 453 -12.03 23.07 16.73
N SER A 454 -11.75 22.11 15.86
CA SER A 454 -11.74 20.68 16.18
C SER A 454 -10.62 20.29 17.17
N CYS A 455 -9.53 21.04 17.24
CA CYS A 455 -8.41 20.80 18.16
C CYS A 455 -8.50 21.59 19.48
N THR A 456 -9.62 22.27 19.75
CA THR A 456 -9.78 23.11 20.94
C THR A 456 -10.10 22.27 22.18
N ILE A 457 -9.11 21.53 22.68
CA ILE A 457 -9.24 20.67 23.87
C ILE A 457 -9.61 21.54 25.08
N PRO A 458 -10.77 21.31 25.75
CA PRO A 458 -11.19 22.09 26.90
C PRO A 458 -10.11 22.16 27.98
N MET A 459 -9.95 23.34 28.60
CA MET A 459 -8.96 23.61 29.65
C MET A 459 -7.49 23.61 29.17
N PHE A 460 -7.16 23.04 28.01
CA PHE A 460 -5.82 23.02 27.45
C PHE A 460 -5.62 24.13 26.41
N PHE A 461 -6.50 24.26 25.42
CA PHE A 461 -6.50 25.38 24.47
C PHE A 461 -7.60 26.40 24.80
N GLN A 462 -7.33 27.68 24.56
CA GLN A 462 -8.36 28.72 24.69
C GLN A 462 -9.48 28.50 23.67
N PRO A 463 -10.76 28.63 24.08
CA PRO A 463 -11.89 28.56 23.15
C PRO A 463 -11.76 29.64 22.09
N ALA A 464 -11.79 29.25 20.81
CA ALA A 464 -11.79 30.20 19.69
C ALA A 464 -13.26 30.55 19.33
N PRO A 465 -13.77 31.73 19.73
CA PRO A 465 -15.12 32.14 19.35
C PRO A 465 -15.20 32.40 17.84
N SER A 466 -16.32 32.02 17.22
CA SER A 466 -16.64 32.39 15.85
C SER A 466 -18.10 32.82 15.79
N GLY A 467 -18.30 34.14 15.66
CA GLY A 467 -19.60 34.77 15.83
C GLY A 467 -20.15 34.60 17.25
N SER A 468 -21.37 34.06 17.37
CA SER A 468 -22.02 33.75 18.65
C SER A 468 -21.79 32.33 19.17
N SER A 469 -21.06 31.49 18.42
CA SER A 469 -20.77 30.11 18.79
C SER A 469 -19.39 29.98 19.43
N ILE A 470 -19.30 29.10 20.44
CA ILE A 470 -18.05 28.68 21.06
C ILE A 470 -17.82 27.21 20.69
N PHE A 471 -16.68 26.93 20.07
CA PHE A 471 -16.33 25.58 19.64
C PHE A 471 -15.29 24.94 20.57
N PHE A 472 -15.53 23.68 20.91
CA PHE A 472 -14.59 22.80 21.59
C PHE A 472 -14.24 21.60 20.72
N ASP A 473 -13.22 20.87 21.15
CA ASP A 473 -12.81 19.62 20.53
C ASP A 473 -14.00 18.69 20.26
N GLY A 474 -14.06 18.15 19.04
CA GLY A 474 -15.11 17.24 18.61
C GLY A 474 -15.13 15.92 19.39
N GLY A 475 -14.02 15.58 20.07
CA GLY A 475 -13.89 14.40 20.93
C GLY A 475 -14.94 14.34 22.02
N ALA A 476 -15.43 15.50 22.51
CA ALA A 476 -16.48 15.57 23.51
C ALA A 476 -17.85 15.04 23.02
N VAL A 477 -18.08 14.94 21.71
CA VAL A 477 -19.34 14.47 21.10
C VAL A 477 -19.13 13.23 20.25
N SER A 478 -18.07 13.18 19.43
CA SER A 478 -17.70 12.02 18.62
C SER A 478 -16.21 12.07 18.29
N ASN A 479 -15.43 11.26 19.02
CA ASN A 479 -13.98 11.17 18.82
C ASN A 479 -13.62 10.46 17.51
N LEU A 480 -14.45 9.50 17.08
CA LEU A 480 -14.34 8.80 15.81
C LEU A 480 -15.52 9.17 14.88
N PRO A 481 -15.35 10.15 13.97
CA PRO A 481 -16.48 10.74 13.24
C PRO A 481 -16.95 9.91 12.04
N ALA A 482 -17.00 8.57 12.14
CA ALA A 482 -17.38 7.71 11.02
C ALA A 482 -18.81 7.98 10.50
N TYR A 483 -19.72 8.40 11.39
CA TYR A 483 -21.10 8.74 11.04
C TYR A 483 -21.25 9.92 10.08
N VAL A 484 -20.28 10.84 10.02
CA VAL A 484 -20.40 12.01 9.12
C VAL A 484 -20.29 11.60 7.67
N LEU A 485 -19.53 10.52 7.44
CA LEU A 485 -19.41 9.91 6.13
C LEU A 485 -20.62 8.98 5.91
N ASN A 486 -21.03 8.21 6.92
CA ASN A 486 -22.13 7.25 6.85
C ASN A 486 -23.56 7.86 6.79
N LYS A 487 -23.73 9.15 6.45
CA LYS A 487 -25.05 9.80 6.51
C LYS A 487 -26.02 9.20 5.49
N GLN A 488 -27.04 8.53 6.00
CA GLN A 488 -28.31 8.24 5.32
C GLN A 488 -29.08 9.56 5.15
N LYS A 489 -29.18 10.10 3.94
CA LYS A 489 -30.10 11.20 3.65
C LYS A 489 -30.85 10.90 2.35
N GLY A 490 -31.92 10.12 2.45
CA GLY A 490 -33.27 10.67 2.67
C GLY A 490 -33.76 11.79 1.72
N SER A 491 -33.18 11.96 0.54
CA SER A 491 -33.75 12.74 -0.56
C SER A 491 -33.71 11.89 -1.83
N ASN A 492 -34.84 11.82 -2.54
CA ASN A 492 -35.10 10.83 -3.60
C ASN A 492 -34.12 10.80 -4.79
N ASP A 493 -33.16 11.73 -4.89
CA ASP A 493 -32.26 11.90 -6.04
C ASP A 493 -30.78 11.55 -5.81
N GLU A 494 -30.34 11.33 -4.56
CA GLU A 494 -29.01 10.77 -4.25
C GLU A 494 -29.17 9.69 -3.18
N ARG A 495 -29.51 8.47 -3.62
CA ARG A 495 -29.82 7.34 -2.74
C ARG A 495 -28.57 6.74 -2.10
N ASP A 496 -28.73 6.43 -0.81
CA ASP A 496 -27.72 6.05 0.18
C ASP A 496 -26.97 4.75 -0.20
N VAL A 497 -25.68 4.91 -0.50
CA VAL A 497 -24.70 3.82 -0.60
C VAL A 497 -24.01 3.68 0.76
N LEU A 498 -23.73 2.46 1.22
CA LEU A 498 -22.88 2.18 2.39
C LEU A 498 -21.44 1.91 1.92
N PRO A 499 -20.57 2.91 1.85
CA PRO A 499 -19.17 2.72 1.50
C PRO A 499 -18.41 2.10 2.66
N ARG A 500 -17.35 1.38 2.33
CA ARG A 500 -16.38 0.87 3.30
C ARG A 500 -15.63 2.03 3.94
N ILE A 501 -15.72 2.16 5.26
CA ILE A 501 -15.03 3.19 6.04
C ILE A 501 -13.92 2.51 6.82
N LEU A 502 -12.67 2.86 6.55
CA LEU A 502 -11.52 2.44 7.32
C LEU A 502 -11.24 3.45 8.43
N ALA A 503 -11.42 3.04 9.68
CA ALA A 503 -11.36 3.91 10.84
C ALA A 503 -10.09 3.67 11.65
N PHE A 504 -9.19 4.66 11.71
CA PHE A 504 -7.96 4.60 12.50
C PHE A 504 -8.26 5.03 13.93
N ARG A 505 -8.31 4.04 14.85
CA ARG A 505 -8.61 4.22 16.26
C ARG A 505 -7.34 4.11 17.10
N LEU A 506 -7.23 4.91 18.16
CA LEU A 506 -6.08 5.00 19.05
C LEU A 506 -6.45 4.48 20.43
N ILE A 507 -6.01 3.26 20.74
CA ILE A 507 -6.26 2.60 22.02
C ILE A 507 -5.03 2.76 22.92
N ALA A 508 -5.20 3.15 24.18
CA ALA A 508 -4.12 3.20 25.16
C ALA A 508 -4.12 1.93 26.03
N ASP A 509 -2.94 1.49 26.48
CA ASP A 509 -2.82 0.34 27.38
C ASP A 509 -3.39 0.68 28.76
N THR A 510 -4.53 0.09 29.09
CA THR A 510 -5.10 0.21 30.43
C THR A 510 -4.41 -0.80 31.36
N LYS A 511 -3.39 -0.34 32.09
CA LYS A 511 -2.80 -1.12 33.20
C LYS A 511 -3.79 -1.22 34.37
N GLY A 512 -4.72 -2.18 34.31
CA GLY A 512 -5.58 -2.63 35.43
C GLY A 512 -6.41 -1.55 36.12
N ALA A 513 -7.27 -1.96 37.05
CA ALA A 513 -8.04 -1.04 37.88
C ALA A 513 -7.09 -0.23 38.79
N ARG A 514 -6.94 1.07 38.53
CA ARG A 514 -6.20 2.02 39.39
C ARG A 514 -7.18 2.80 40.26
N SER A 515 -6.82 3.08 41.51
CA SER A 515 -7.56 4.00 42.38
C SER A 515 -7.64 5.40 41.74
N VAL A 516 -8.80 6.05 41.83
CA VAL A 516 -9.00 7.44 41.38
C VAL A 516 -8.50 8.36 42.49
N PRO A 517 -7.33 9.01 42.35
CA PRO A 517 -6.67 9.69 43.45
C PRO A 517 -7.29 11.05 43.80
N ASP A 518 -7.95 11.73 42.85
CA ASP A 518 -8.57 13.04 43.08
C ASP A 518 -9.77 13.33 42.16
N LEU A 519 -10.48 14.43 42.46
CA LEU A 519 -11.67 14.88 41.72
C LEU A 519 -11.35 15.26 40.25
N SER A 520 -10.13 15.74 39.96
CA SER A 520 -9.74 16.09 38.59
C SER A 520 -9.53 14.82 37.75
N ASP A 521 -8.93 13.78 38.32
CA ASP A 521 -8.75 12.48 37.69
C ASP A 521 -10.10 11.77 37.51
N PHE A 522 -11.01 11.91 38.47
CA PHE A 522 -12.39 11.41 38.35
C PHE A 522 -13.12 12.03 37.15
N ILE A 523 -13.11 13.37 37.03
CA ILE A 523 -13.78 14.07 35.94
C ILE A 523 -13.16 13.72 34.58
N LYS A 524 -11.82 13.64 34.49
CA LYS A 524 -11.11 13.22 33.28
C LYS A 524 -11.50 11.80 32.86
N ARG A 525 -11.44 10.83 33.78
CA ARG A 525 -11.82 9.44 33.50
C ARG A 525 -13.28 9.30 33.12
N LEU A 526 -14.19 10.05 33.75
CA LEU A 526 -15.60 10.05 33.39
C LEU A 526 -15.80 10.54 31.95
N ALA A 527 -15.14 11.64 31.58
CA ALA A 527 -15.19 12.18 30.21
C ALA A 527 -14.61 11.18 29.20
N ASP A 528 -13.41 10.66 29.46
CA ASP A 528 -12.74 9.66 28.60
C ASP A 528 -13.64 8.41 28.43
N THR A 529 -14.24 7.91 29.53
CA THR A 529 -15.11 6.73 29.50
C THR A 529 -16.37 6.98 28.66
N VAL A 530 -17.03 8.13 28.81
CA VAL A 530 -18.23 8.48 28.03
C VAL A 530 -17.88 8.59 26.54
N ILE A 531 -16.76 9.22 26.21
CA ILE A 531 -16.28 9.40 24.83
C ILE A 531 -15.93 8.05 24.19
N ASP A 532 -15.15 7.23 24.88
CA ASP A 532 -14.72 5.91 24.40
C ASP A 532 -15.92 4.97 24.26
N SER A 533 -16.85 4.98 25.22
CA SER A 533 -18.07 4.16 25.17
C SER A 533 -19.01 4.61 24.06
N ALA A 534 -19.18 5.93 23.84
CA ALA A 534 -19.98 6.44 22.74
C ALA A 534 -19.40 6.05 21.39
N SER A 535 -18.07 6.10 21.24
CA SER A 535 -17.37 5.68 20.02
C SER A 535 -17.52 4.18 19.77
N GLU A 536 -17.44 3.35 20.81
CA GLU A 536 -17.67 1.90 20.72
C GLU A 536 -19.10 1.56 20.29
N ILE A 537 -20.10 2.17 20.93
CA ILE A 537 -21.52 1.99 20.57
C ILE A 537 -21.76 2.44 19.13
N GLN A 538 -21.18 3.56 18.70
CA GLN A 538 -21.30 4.04 17.33
C GLN A 538 -20.74 3.04 16.32
N LEU A 539 -19.62 2.38 16.62
CA LEU A 539 -19.04 1.35 15.76
C LEU A 539 -19.96 0.14 15.63
N GLN A 540 -20.55 -0.33 16.73
CA GLN A 540 -21.50 -1.45 16.71
C GLN A 540 -22.76 -1.16 15.88
N LEU A 541 -23.12 0.12 15.73
CA LEU A 541 -24.26 0.56 14.94
C LEU A 541 -23.94 0.82 13.46
N GLN A 542 -22.68 0.70 13.04
CA GLN A 542 -22.21 1.04 11.69
C GLN A 542 -21.48 -0.14 11.04
N PRO A 543 -22.20 -1.09 10.41
CA PRO A 543 -21.62 -2.33 9.89
C PRO A 543 -20.58 -2.10 8.77
N ASN A 544 -20.61 -0.93 8.12
CA ASN A 544 -19.67 -0.55 7.07
C ASN A 544 -18.39 0.14 7.57
N VAL A 545 -18.17 0.20 8.90
CA VAL A 545 -16.98 0.78 9.52
C VAL A 545 -16.06 -0.32 10.02
N TYR A 546 -14.82 -0.31 9.52
CA TYR A 546 -13.79 -1.29 9.83
C TYR A 546 -12.69 -0.61 10.65
N PRO A 547 -12.67 -0.81 11.97
CA PRO A 547 -11.70 -0.15 12.84
C PRO A 547 -10.32 -0.83 12.76
N ILE A 548 -9.29 -0.02 12.58
CA ILE A 548 -7.89 -0.37 12.81
C ILE A 548 -7.53 0.18 14.18
N ASN A 549 -7.46 -0.73 15.16
CA ASN A 549 -7.11 -0.42 16.52
C ASN A 549 -5.58 -0.30 16.65
N ILE A 550 -5.09 0.91 16.81
CA ILE A 550 -3.67 1.20 17.01
C ILE A 550 -3.40 1.35 18.51
N GLU A 551 -2.71 0.37 19.07
CA GLU A 551 -2.26 0.42 20.46
C GLU A 551 -1.12 1.45 20.60
N THR A 552 -1.33 2.42 21.49
CA THR A 552 -0.46 3.58 21.73
C THR A 552 0.38 3.43 22.99
N GLY A 553 0.33 2.26 23.64
CA GLY A 553 1.06 1.99 24.88
C GLY A 553 0.59 2.87 26.02
N ALA A 554 1.53 3.35 26.83
CA ALA A 554 1.26 4.23 27.98
C ALA A 554 1.11 5.72 27.64
N ILE A 555 1.18 6.10 26.35
CA ILE A 555 1.17 7.50 25.90
C ILE A 555 -0.26 8.02 25.87
N GLN A 556 -0.55 9.12 26.57
CA GLN A 556 -1.86 9.77 26.54
C GLN A 556 -1.94 10.88 25.49
N SER A 557 -3.16 11.29 25.12
CA SER A 557 -3.41 12.34 24.11
C SER A 557 -2.86 13.73 24.48
N THR A 558 -2.67 14.00 25.78
CA THR A 558 -2.24 15.30 26.32
C THR A 558 -0.79 15.33 26.81
N ASP A 559 0.00 14.28 26.56
CA ASP A 559 1.40 14.18 27.01
C ASP A 559 2.39 15.00 26.13
N PHE A 560 2.02 16.23 25.74
CA PHE A 560 2.81 17.13 24.86
C PHE A 560 4.24 17.41 25.36
N GLY A 561 4.48 17.37 26.68
CA GLY A 561 5.81 17.57 27.26
C GLY A 561 6.65 16.31 27.49
N LYS A 562 6.12 15.10 27.22
CA LYS A 562 6.81 13.81 27.46
C LYS A 562 7.10 13.02 26.20
N VAL A 563 6.50 13.38 25.06
CA VAL A 563 6.66 12.67 23.79
C VAL A 563 7.95 13.13 23.11
N ASN A 564 9.02 12.37 23.34
CA ASN A 564 10.29 12.51 22.61
C ASN A 564 10.24 11.83 21.23
N GLU A 565 11.31 11.97 20.45
CA GLU A 565 11.40 11.37 19.11
C GLU A 565 11.22 9.84 19.12
N ASP A 566 11.69 9.15 20.15
CA ASP A 566 11.53 7.70 20.28
C ASP A 566 10.06 7.29 20.49
N ALA A 567 9.33 8.05 21.30
CA ALA A 567 7.89 7.84 21.49
C ALA A 567 7.10 8.06 20.19
N LYS A 568 7.48 9.06 19.38
CA LYS A 568 6.86 9.30 18.05
C LYS A 568 7.20 8.21 17.06
N ARG A 569 8.45 7.74 17.04
CA ARG A 569 8.90 6.58 16.23
C ARG A 569 8.14 5.32 16.61
N PHE A 570 7.97 5.08 17.91
CA PHE A 570 7.16 3.98 18.43
C PHE A 570 5.72 4.08 17.91
N LEU A 571 5.04 5.21 18.11
CA LEU A 571 3.66 5.43 17.63
C LEU A 571 3.53 5.22 16.12
N TYR A 572 4.44 5.79 15.33
CA TYR A 572 4.48 5.58 13.88
C TYR A 572 4.61 4.10 13.53
N GLY A 573 5.53 3.38 14.18
CA GLY A 573 5.73 1.94 14.01
C GLY A 573 4.47 1.13 14.36
N ARG A 574 3.79 1.46 15.47
CA ARG A 574 2.52 0.83 15.86
C ARG A 574 1.43 1.04 14.80
N GLY A 575 1.31 2.26 14.27
CA GLY A 575 0.39 2.57 13.18
C GLY A 575 0.66 1.73 11.93
N VAL A 576 1.93 1.62 11.51
CA VAL A 576 2.32 0.79 10.37
C VAL A 576 1.93 -0.67 10.59
N ARG A 577 2.26 -1.21 11.77
CA ARG A 577 2.02 -2.61 12.13
C ARG A 577 0.54 -2.96 12.18
N CYS A 578 -0.28 -2.16 12.88
CA CYS A 578 -1.71 -2.46 13.01
C CYS A 578 -2.41 -2.47 11.66
N VAL A 579 -2.03 -1.59 10.73
CA VAL A 579 -2.55 -1.62 9.36
C VAL A 579 -2.08 -2.86 8.62
N ARG A 580 -0.80 -3.26 8.74
CA ARG A 580 -0.33 -4.49 8.11
C ARG A 580 -1.12 -5.70 8.60
N ASN A 581 -1.23 -5.88 9.91
CA ASN A 581 -1.99 -6.98 10.51
C ASN A 581 -3.45 -6.95 10.05
N PHE A 582 -4.04 -5.76 9.96
CA PHE A 582 -5.39 -5.60 9.44
C PHE A 582 -5.51 -6.07 7.97
N ILE A 583 -4.52 -5.78 7.13
CA ILE A 583 -4.48 -6.21 5.72
C ILE A 583 -4.19 -7.71 5.58
N GLU A 584 -3.33 -8.29 6.40
CA GLU A 584 -3.11 -9.75 6.44
C GLU A 584 -4.39 -10.50 6.80
N GLY A 585 -5.11 -9.98 7.79
CA GLY A 585 -6.41 -10.48 8.21
C GLY A 585 -7.59 -9.92 7.43
N GLU A 586 -7.40 -9.19 6.32
CA GLU A 586 -8.45 -8.35 5.69
C GLU A 586 -9.74 -9.14 5.40
N ARG A 587 -9.59 -10.36 4.87
CA ARG A 587 -10.73 -11.26 4.58
C ARG A 587 -11.43 -11.70 5.87
N LEU A 588 -10.69 -12.12 6.87
CA LEU A 588 -11.24 -12.52 8.17
C LEU A 588 -11.90 -11.31 8.88
N ASN A 589 -11.28 -10.14 8.83
CA ASN A 589 -11.77 -8.92 9.44
C ASN A 589 -13.04 -8.40 8.76
N ALA A 590 -13.15 -8.57 7.43
CA ALA A 590 -14.39 -8.32 6.71
C ALA A 590 -15.49 -9.33 7.07
N LEU A 591 -15.15 -10.62 7.20
CA LEU A 591 -16.10 -11.68 7.53
C LEU A 591 -16.61 -11.61 8.99
N HIS A 592 -15.77 -11.21 9.96
CA HIS A 592 -16.17 -11.11 11.37
C HIS A 592 -17.11 -9.92 11.67
N GLY A 593 -17.17 -8.92 10.78
CA GLY A 593 -18.14 -7.81 10.87
C GLY A 593 -19.52 -8.13 10.27
N ASP A 594 -19.63 -9.22 9.50
CA ASP A 594 -20.77 -9.48 8.62
C ASP A 594 -21.74 -10.51 9.24
N VAL A 595 -22.50 -10.10 10.26
CA VAL A 595 -23.61 -10.93 10.80
C VAL A 595 -24.89 -10.82 9.95
N THR A 596 -24.90 -10.05 8.85
CA THR A 596 -26.09 -9.89 8.01
C THR A 596 -25.75 -9.74 6.53
N ALA A 597 -26.50 -10.42 5.65
CA ALA A 597 -26.45 -10.26 4.20
C ALA A 597 -26.46 -8.79 3.79
N HIS A 598 -25.40 -8.35 3.11
CA HIS A 598 -25.20 -6.95 2.73
C HIS A 598 -26.09 -6.58 1.54
N GLU A 599 -26.85 -5.50 1.67
CA GLU A 599 -27.62 -4.90 0.56
C GLU A 599 -26.77 -3.80 -0.11
N PHE A 600 -26.31 -4.07 -1.32
CA PHE A 600 -25.61 -3.11 -2.19
C PHE A 600 -26.58 -2.48 -3.17
N GLN A 601 -26.27 -1.29 -3.69
CA GLN A 601 -27.17 -0.56 -4.59
C GLN A 601 -26.48 -0.10 -5.87
N GLY A 602 -27.04 -0.54 -7.00
CA GLY A 602 -26.67 -0.06 -8.31
C GLY A 602 -25.67 -0.93 -9.07
N PHE A 603 -25.59 -0.62 -10.35
CA PHE A 603 -24.88 -1.42 -11.33
C PHE A 603 -23.36 -1.50 -11.09
N ASP A 604 -22.70 -0.37 -10.80
CA ASP A 604 -21.24 -0.33 -10.68
C ASP A 604 -20.73 -1.09 -9.44
N GLU A 605 -21.50 -1.12 -8.34
CA GLU A 605 -21.19 -1.90 -7.14
C GLU A 605 -21.32 -3.40 -7.38
N LYS A 606 -22.39 -3.82 -8.08
CA LYS A 606 -22.56 -5.21 -8.51
C LYS A 606 -21.35 -5.68 -9.31
N MET A 607 -20.90 -4.87 -10.27
CA MET A 607 -19.75 -5.18 -11.10
C MET A 607 -18.45 -5.19 -10.28
N LEU A 608 -18.33 -4.32 -9.28
CA LEU A 608 -17.20 -4.35 -8.36
C LEU A 608 -17.14 -5.66 -7.56
N LEU A 609 -18.25 -6.10 -6.97
CA LEU A 609 -18.34 -7.38 -6.26
C LEU A 609 -17.98 -8.55 -7.18
N LEU A 610 -18.52 -8.55 -8.40
CA LEU A 610 -18.27 -9.56 -9.41
C LEU A 610 -16.77 -9.65 -9.75
N VAL A 611 -16.16 -8.53 -10.17
CA VAL A 611 -14.75 -8.48 -10.55
C VAL A 611 -13.83 -8.83 -9.36
N ARG A 612 -14.24 -8.50 -8.14
CA ARG A 612 -13.50 -8.81 -6.91
C ARG A 612 -13.54 -10.28 -6.56
N GLN A 613 -14.66 -10.98 -6.78
CA GLN A 613 -14.77 -12.41 -6.45
C GLN A 613 -14.22 -13.34 -7.53
N MET A 614 -14.21 -12.92 -8.80
CA MET A 614 -13.67 -13.74 -9.88
C MET A 614 -12.27 -14.33 -9.60
N PRO A 615 -11.27 -13.59 -9.05
CA PRO A 615 -9.97 -14.15 -8.69
C PRO A 615 -10.01 -15.30 -7.66
N SER A 616 -10.97 -15.33 -6.75
CA SER A 616 -11.09 -16.39 -5.74
C SER A 616 -11.79 -17.65 -6.26
N CYS A 617 -12.44 -17.56 -7.43
CA CYS A 617 -13.16 -18.67 -8.04
C CYS A 617 -12.21 -19.69 -8.66
N GLU A 618 -12.37 -20.96 -8.29
CA GLU A 618 -11.46 -22.06 -8.65
C GLU A 618 -12.05 -23.07 -9.63
N HIS A 619 -13.36 -23.32 -9.61
CA HIS A 619 -13.94 -24.46 -10.30
C HIS A 619 -15.09 -24.08 -11.24
N THR A 620 -16.08 -23.35 -10.75
CA THR A 620 -17.31 -23.06 -11.49
C THR A 620 -17.78 -21.62 -11.30
N PHE A 621 -18.15 -20.99 -12.42
CA PHE A 621 -18.78 -19.68 -12.44
C PHE A 621 -20.09 -19.76 -13.22
N LEU A 622 -21.17 -19.29 -12.61
CA LEU A 622 -22.50 -19.29 -13.19
C LEU A 622 -23.04 -17.85 -13.27
N ALA A 623 -23.44 -17.42 -14.46
CA ALA A 623 -24.18 -16.17 -14.66
C ALA A 623 -25.62 -16.48 -15.03
N VAL A 624 -26.59 -15.93 -14.29
CA VAL A 624 -28.02 -16.13 -14.55
C VAL A 624 -28.69 -14.77 -14.72
N GLY A 625 -29.40 -14.56 -15.82
CA GLY A 625 -30.06 -13.28 -16.04
C GLY A 625 -30.91 -13.22 -17.31
N PRO A 626 -31.69 -12.14 -17.49
CA PRO A 626 -32.58 -11.99 -18.64
C PRO A 626 -31.83 -11.81 -19.96
N ASP A 627 -30.57 -11.38 -19.92
CA ASP A 627 -29.66 -11.22 -21.05
C ASP A 627 -28.20 -11.17 -20.58
N THR A 628 -27.26 -11.08 -21.52
CA THR A 628 -25.81 -11.20 -21.28
C THR A 628 -25.08 -9.86 -21.21
N TYR A 629 -25.79 -8.74 -21.01
CA TYR A 629 -25.23 -7.39 -21.07
C TYR A 629 -23.99 -7.14 -20.18
N TRP A 630 -23.88 -7.87 -19.07
CA TRP A 630 -22.76 -7.79 -18.14
C TRP A 630 -21.41 -8.10 -18.82
N LEU A 631 -21.40 -8.91 -19.89
CA LEU A 631 -20.20 -9.29 -20.63
C LEU A 631 -19.41 -8.08 -21.10
N ASP A 632 -20.07 -7.07 -21.67
CA ASP A 632 -19.42 -5.86 -22.19
C ASP A 632 -18.68 -5.07 -21.09
N TYR A 633 -19.07 -5.26 -19.83
CA TYR A 633 -18.46 -4.57 -18.68
C TYR A 633 -17.36 -5.38 -18.01
N VAL A 634 -17.49 -6.71 -17.97
CA VAL A 634 -16.55 -7.59 -17.26
C VAL A 634 -15.73 -8.52 -18.15
N PHE A 635 -15.75 -8.33 -19.47
CA PHE A 635 -15.05 -9.17 -20.44
C PHE A 635 -13.60 -9.51 -20.05
N PRO A 636 -12.70 -8.55 -19.70
CA PRO A 636 -11.35 -8.90 -19.28
C PRO A 636 -11.31 -9.81 -18.04
N SER A 637 -12.20 -9.60 -17.09
CA SER A 637 -12.26 -10.43 -15.88
C SER A 637 -12.76 -11.86 -16.18
N LEU A 638 -13.75 -12.00 -17.07
CA LEU A 638 -14.21 -13.30 -17.55
C LEU A 638 -13.10 -14.05 -18.30
N LEU A 639 -12.35 -13.35 -19.16
CA LEU A 639 -11.20 -13.91 -19.87
C LEU A 639 -10.16 -14.49 -18.91
N LEU A 640 -9.82 -13.78 -17.83
CA LEU A 640 -8.89 -14.27 -16.81
C LEU A 640 -9.42 -15.52 -16.08
N LEU A 641 -10.74 -15.58 -15.87
CA LEU A 641 -11.43 -16.74 -15.31
C LEU A 641 -11.24 -17.99 -16.19
N LEU A 642 -11.56 -17.87 -17.47
CA LEU A 642 -11.46 -18.94 -18.46
C LEU A 642 -10.01 -19.38 -18.69
N ARG A 643 -9.05 -18.45 -18.74
CA ARG A 643 -7.62 -18.75 -18.86
C ARG A 643 -7.06 -19.57 -17.71
N ARG A 644 -7.71 -19.58 -16.55
CA ARG A 644 -7.36 -20.43 -15.40
C ARG A 644 -8.02 -21.81 -15.46
N GLY A 645 -8.84 -22.09 -16.48
CA GLY A 645 -9.53 -23.36 -16.65
C GLY A 645 -10.82 -23.49 -15.85
N VAL A 646 -11.38 -22.39 -15.34
CA VAL A 646 -12.66 -22.42 -14.62
C VAL A 646 -13.81 -22.64 -15.59
N SER A 647 -14.74 -23.54 -15.24
CA SER A 647 -15.93 -23.81 -16.05
C SER A 647 -16.94 -22.67 -15.91
N VAL A 648 -17.42 -22.14 -17.03
CA VAL A 648 -18.33 -20.98 -17.06
C VAL A 648 -19.62 -21.38 -17.76
N THR A 649 -20.75 -21.13 -17.09
CA THR A 649 -22.10 -21.32 -17.64
C THR A 649 -22.89 -20.01 -17.58
N ALA A 650 -23.60 -19.67 -18.65
CA ALA A 650 -24.53 -18.56 -18.71
C ALA A 650 -25.95 -19.09 -18.96
N VAL A 651 -26.87 -18.86 -18.01
CA VAL A 651 -28.27 -19.27 -18.09
C VAL A 651 -29.13 -18.07 -18.44
N VAL A 652 -29.79 -18.14 -19.59
CA VAL A 652 -30.57 -17.04 -20.18
C VAL A 652 -31.90 -17.53 -20.75
N PRO A 653 -32.94 -16.68 -20.87
CA PRO A 653 -34.18 -17.06 -21.54
C PRO A 653 -33.97 -17.35 -23.03
N GLN A 654 -34.98 -18.00 -23.63
CA GLN A 654 -35.05 -18.20 -25.08
C GLN A 654 -34.99 -16.85 -25.79
N ALA A 655 -34.14 -16.72 -26.82
CA ALA A 655 -33.99 -15.47 -27.54
C ALA A 655 -35.20 -15.19 -28.45
N ASP A 656 -35.76 -13.98 -28.36
CA ASP A 656 -36.72 -13.48 -29.35
C ASP A 656 -35.98 -13.13 -30.65
N ARG A 657 -36.38 -13.70 -31.79
CA ARG A 657 -35.73 -13.52 -33.10
C ARG A 657 -36.10 -12.20 -33.79
N THR A 658 -36.11 -11.08 -33.07
CA THR A 658 -36.37 -9.75 -33.63
C THR A 658 -35.06 -9.03 -33.98
N GLU A 659 -35.04 -8.19 -35.03
CA GLU A 659 -33.87 -7.34 -35.38
C GLU A 659 -33.45 -6.40 -34.24
N SER A 660 -34.33 -6.16 -33.26
CA SER A 660 -34.09 -5.25 -32.14
C SER A 660 -33.14 -5.81 -31.06
N ASP A 661 -32.63 -7.05 -31.21
CA ASP A 661 -31.73 -7.69 -30.22
C ASP A 661 -30.40 -8.24 -30.79
N SER A 662 -29.90 -7.65 -31.88
CA SER A 662 -28.60 -8.02 -32.50
C SER A 662 -27.40 -7.98 -31.53
N GLN A 663 -27.41 -7.07 -30.55
CA GLN A 663 -26.35 -6.98 -29.53
C GLN A 663 -26.34 -8.15 -28.56
N GLU A 664 -27.51 -8.72 -28.25
CA GLU A 664 -27.60 -9.89 -27.38
C GLU A 664 -27.12 -11.15 -28.10
N GLN A 665 -27.49 -11.30 -29.37
CA GLN A 665 -26.99 -12.40 -30.22
C GLN A 665 -25.46 -12.36 -30.30
N ARG A 666 -24.87 -11.18 -30.55
CA ARG A 666 -23.41 -10.98 -30.56
C ARG A 666 -22.75 -11.45 -29.26
N ARG A 667 -23.31 -11.08 -28.11
CA ARG A 667 -22.74 -11.44 -26.80
C ARG A 667 -22.83 -12.94 -26.52
N ARG A 668 -23.96 -13.58 -26.87
CA ARG A 668 -24.13 -15.04 -26.74
C ARG A 668 -23.12 -15.79 -27.61
N GLN A 669 -22.94 -15.38 -28.86
CA GLN A 669 -21.94 -15.95 -29.76
C GLN A 669 -20.51 -15.79 -29.22
N LEU A 670 -20.18 -14.60 -28.67
CA LEU A 670 -18.87 -14.38 -28.05
C LEU A 670 -18.63 -15.26 -26.82
N LEU A 671 -19.65 -15.50 -25.99
CA LEU A 671 -19.56 -16.43 -24.87
C LEU A 671 -19.25 -17.85 -25.35
N GLU A 672 -19.96 -18.33 -26.38
CA GLU A 672 -19.70 -19.66 -26.96
C GLU A 672 -18.28 -19.76 -27.53
N LEU A 673 -17.80 -18.74 -28.25
CA LEU A 673 -16.44 -18.68 -28.79
C LEU A 673 -15.36 -18.62 -27.69
N LEU A 674 -15.71 -18.13 -26.50
CA LEU A 674 -14.85 -18.15 -25.32
C LEU A 674 -14.85 -19.52 -24.60
N GLY A 675 -15.66 -20.48 -25.05
CA GLY A 675 -15.82 -21.79 -24.41
C GLY A 675 -16.84 -21.81 -23.26
N VAL A 676 -17.67 -20.77 -23.13
CA VAL A 676 -18.74 -20.68 -22.13
C VAL A 676 -19.95 -21.49 -22.59
N SER A 677 -20.54 -22.25 -21.68
CA SER A 677 -21.81 -22.95 -21.95
C SER A 677 -22.98 -21.97 -21.82
N VAL A 678 -23.59 -21.60 -22.95
CA VAL A 678 -24.81 -20.77 -22.96
C VAL A 678 -26.03 -21.69 -22.97
N THR A 679 -26.75 -21.74 -21.85
CA THR A 679 -27.90 -22.63 -21.64
C THR A 679 -29.20 -21.83 -21.59
N VAL A 680 -30.23 -22.34 -22.27
CA VAL A 680 -31.57 -21.74 -22.25
C VAL A 680 -32.33 -22.20 -21.00
N ALA A 681 -32.90 -21.26 -20.25
CA ALA A 681 -33.76 -21.57 -19.12
C ALA A 681 -35.05 -22.26 -19.59
N VAL A 682 -35.38 -23.41 -18.98
CA VAL A 682 -36.58 -24.20 -19.29
C VAL A 682 -37.86 -23.54 -18.76
N ASP A 683 -37.77 -22.89 -17.58
CA ASP A 683 -38.87 -22.22 -16.88
C ASP A 683 -38.49 -20.74 -16.62
N ASP A 684 -39.08 -20.11 -15.60
CA ASP A 684 -38.56 -18.87 -15.02
C ASP A 684 -37.08 -19.01 -14.61
N LEU A 685 -36.33 -17.90 -14.69
CA LEU A 685 -34.94 -17.87 -14.24
C LEU A 685 -34.87 -18.24 -12.74
N PRO A 686 -33.97 -19.15 -12.33
CA PRO A 686 -33.89 -19.58 -10.92
C PRO A 686 -33.57 -18.42 -9.99
N PHE A 687 -32.72 -17.50 -10.46
CA PHE A 687 -32.47 -16.21 -9.86
C PHE A 687 -31.87 -15.26 -10.92
N VAL A 688 -31.63 -14.01 -10.57
CA VAL A 688 -30.84 -13.08 -11.41
C VAL A 688 -29.59 -12.71 -10.64
N GLY A 689 -28.41 -12.98 -11.19
CA GLY A 689 -27.16 -12.81 -10.47
C GLY A 689 -26.00 -13.65 -10.98
N PHE A 690 -24.99 -13.81 -10.13
CA PHE A 690 -23.76 -14.56 -10.38
C PHE A 690 -23.48 -15.49 -9.21
N ALA A 691 -23.05 -16.72 -9.47
CA ALA A 691 -22.65 -17.67 -8.44
C ALA A 691 -21.26 -18.25 -8.75
N PHE A 692 -20.52 -18.57 -7.69
CA PHE A 692 -19.15 -19.07 -7.74
C PHE A 692 -19.05 -20.33 -6.89
N ASP A 693 -18.42 -21.37 -7.42
CA ASP A 693 -18.04 -22.60 -6.71
C ASP A 693 -19.16 -23.20 -5.85
N LEU A 694 -20.39 -23.18 -6.36
CA LEU A 694 -21.56 -23.72 -5.67
C LEU A 694 -21.35 -25.20 -5.30
N GLY A 695 -21.76 -25.57 -4.08
CA GLY A 695 -21.55 -26.90 -3.52
C GLY A 695 -20.20 -27.11 -2.83
N THR A 696 -19.37 -26.06 -2.71
CA THR A 696 -18.10 -26.09 -1.97
C THR A 696 -18.15 -25.20 -0.72
N ASP A 697 -17.14 -25.32 0.15
CA ASP A 697 -16.90 -24.43 1.30
C ASP A 697 -16.49 -23.01 0.90
N ARG A 698 -16.27 -22.75 -0.40
CA ARG A 698 -15.94 -21.43 -0.96
C ARG A 698 -17.08 -20.82 -1.77
N ALA A 699 -18.24 -21.46 -1.75
CA ALA A 699 -19.40 -21.01 -2.49
C ALA A 699 -19.78 -19.56 -2.12
N CYS A 700 -20.07 -18.74 -3.12
CA CYS A 700 -20.67 -17.43 -2.90
C CYS A 700 -21.60 -17.04 -4.06
N THR A 701 -22.55 -16.16 -3.79
CA THR A 701 -23.53 -15.69 -4.78
C THR A 701 -23.80 -14.19 -4.65
N ILE A 702 -23.87 -13.50 -5.78
CA ILE A 702 -24.32 -12.11 -5.93
C ILE A 702 -25.71 -12.13 -6.58
N LEU A 703 -26.77 -11.88 -5.82
CA LEU A 703 -28.15 -11.78 -6.31
C LEU A 703 -28.55 -10.35 -6.64
N THR A 704 -29.37 -10.19 -7.67
CA THR A 704 -29.94 -8.90 -8.10
C THR A 704 -31.47 -8.96 -8.07
N TYR A 705 -32.09 -7.99 -7.40
CA TYR A 705 -33.53 -7.78 -7.40
C TYR A 705 -33.87 -6.59 -8.28
N LEU A 706 -34.64 -6.85 -9.35
CA LEU A 706 -35.15 -5.83 -10.27
C LEU A 706 -36.53 -5.35 -9.81
N PRO A 707 -36.86 -4.06 -9.91
CA PRO A 707 -38.22 -3.58 -9.69
C PRO A 707 -39.22 -4.30 -10.61
N ALA A 708 -40.46 -4.51 -10.15
CA ALA A 708 -41.48 -5.29 -10.84
C ALA A 708 -41.85 -4.77 -12.25
N ASP A 709 -41.48 -3.54 -12.60
CA ASP A 709 -41.64 -2.97 -13.95
C ASP A 709 -40.51 -3.45 -14.89
N ARG A 710 -40.73 -4.61 -15.51
CA ARG A 710 -39.80 -5.29 -16.44
C ARG A 710 -39.49 -4.49 -17.72
N SER A 711 -40.12 -3.33 -17.94
CA SER A 711 -40.12 -2.64 -19.24
C SER A 711 -38.92 -1.71 -19.51
N GLN A 712 -38.12 -1.34 -18.50
CA GLN A 712 -37.05 -0.36 -18.70
C GLN A 712 -35.65 -0.99 -18.62
N LYS A 713 -35.06 -1.36 -19.77
CA LYS A 713 -33.61 -1.62 -19.92
C LYS A 713 -32.75 -0.49 -19.30
N ALA A 714 -33.30 0.74 -19.20
CA ALA A 714 -32.68 1.89 -18.55
C ALA A 714 -32.70 1.86 -17.00
N ALA A 715 -33.67 1.18 -16.36
CA ALA A 715 -33.79 1.10 -14.90
C ALA A 715 -32.67 0.23 -14.26
N ARG A 716 -32.11 -0.71 -15.03
CA ARG A 716 -30.98 -1.58 -14.64
C ARG A 716 -29.73 -0.80 -14.21
N TYR A 717 -29.55 0.41 -14.74
CA TYR A 717 -28.37 1.24 -14.42
C TYR A 717 -28.55 2.10 -13.18
N THR A 718 -29.73 2.12 -12.56
CA THR A 718 -30.06 3.10 -11.50
C THR A 718 -30.77 2.52 -10.28
N HIS A 719 -31.46 1.37 -10.39
CA HIS A 719 -32.41 0.88 -9.36
C HIS A 719 -32.21 -0.59 -8.94
N GLU A 720 -31.07 -1.21 -9.27
CA GLU A 720 -30.81 -2.61 -8.90
C GLU A 720 -30.43 -2.73 -7.41
N LYS A 721 -31.16 -3.54 -6.66
CA LYS A 721 -30.78 -3.96 -5.31
C LYS A 721 -29.99 -5.26 -5.40
N VAL A 722 -28.86 -5.33 -4.71
CA VAL A 722 -27.93 -6.45 -4.81
C VAL A 722 -27.69 -7.05 -3.43
N ARG A 723 -27.68 -8.38 -3.34
CA ARG A 723 -27.33 -9.10 -2.10
C ARG A 723 -26.18 -10.05 -2.34
N PHE A 724 -25.25 -10.11 -1.40
CA PHE A 724 -24.11 -11.01 -1.43
C PHE A 724 -24.22 -12.05 -0.32
N TYR A 725 -24.02 -13.33 -0.66
CA TYR A 725 -24.11 -14.48 0.25
C TYR A 725 -22.82 -15.31 0.16
N THR A 726 -22.34 -15.83 1.28
CA THR A 726 -21.11 -16.65 1.37
C THR A 726 -21.34 -17.96 2.10
N ALA A 727 -20.48 -18.96 1.89
CA ALA A 727 -20.58 -20.27 2.53
C ALA A 727 -20.47 -20.21 4.06
N ASP A 728 -19.67 -19.28 4.58
CA ASP A 728 -19.45 -19.13 6.02
C ASP A 728 -20.68 -18.53 6.73
N SER A 729 -21.34 -17.55 6.09
CA SER A 729 -22.46 -16.80 6.67
C SER A 729 -23.84 -17.37 6.30
N ASP A 730 -23.99 -17.92 5.09
CA ASP A 730 -25.28 -18.24 4.48
C ASP A 730 -25.35 -19.65 3.84
N PRO A 731 -24.90 -20.73 4.52
CA PRO A 731 -24.80 -22.06 3.92
C PRO A 731 -26.14 -22.61 3.44
N VAL A 732 -27.25 -22.26 4.12
CA VAL A 732 -28.61 -22.69 3.75
C VAL A 732 -29.05 -22.07 2.43
N VAL A 733 -28.81 -20.77 2.24
CA VAL A 733 -29.18 -20.05 1.01
C VAL A 733 -28.42 -20.61 -0.18
N LEU A 734 -27.12 -20.85 -0.02
CA LEU A 734 -26.27 -21.42 -1.07
C LEU A 734 -26.61 -22.89 -1.36
N GLY A 735 -27.02 -23.67 -0.36
CA GLY A 735 -27.56 -25.01 -0.55
C GLY A 735 -28.79 -25.02 -1.45
N MET A 736 -29.78 -24.16 -1.15
CA MET A 736 -30.98 -24.01 -1.97
C MET A 736 -30.67 -23.56 -3.41
N MET A 737 -29.72 -22.63 -3.59
CA MET A 737 -29.29 -22.20 -4.92
C MET A 737 -28.63 -23.32 -5.71
N THR A 738 -27.79 -24.12 -5.05
CA THR A 738 -27.13 -25.27 -5.67
C THR A 738 -28.17 -26.21 -6.25
N GLU A 739 -29.20 -26.58 -5.48
CA GLU A 739 -30.30 -27.44 -5.96
C GLU A 739 -31.04 -26.84 -7.18
N GLN A 740 -31.29 -25.53 -7.19
CA GLN A 740 -31.98 -24.86 -8.30
C GLN A 740 -31.18 -24.85 -9.61
N VAL A 741 -29.85 -24.89 -9.54
CA VAL A 741 -28.99 -24.75 -10.73
C VAL A 741 -28.27 -26.01 -11.16
N VAL A 742 -28.28 -27.08 -10.35
CA VAL A 742 -27.66 -28.39 -10.67
C VAL A 742 -28.03 -28.87 -12.09
N ARG A 743 -29.29 -28.69 -12.52
CA ARG A 743 -29.75 -29.08 -13.86
C ARG A 743 -29.07 -28.32 -15.01
N TYR A 744 -28.54 -27.13 -14.77
CA TYR A 744 -27.84 -26.31 -15.75
C TYR A 744 -26.32 -26.49 -15.71
N THR A 745 -25.77 -27.03 -14.62
CA THR A 745 -24.32 -27.21 -14.43
C THR A 745 -23.86 -28.66 -14.67
N ALA A 746 -24.76 -29.64 -14.57
CA ALA A 746 -24.46 -31.08 -14.73
C ALA A 746 -23.91 -31.49 -16.12
N SER A 747 -24.10 -30.67 -17.16
CA SER A 747 -23.66 -30.94 -18.53
C SER A 747 -22.45 -30.11 -18.98
N ALA A 748 -21.93 -29.22 -18.13
CA ALA A 748 -20.83 -28.31 -18.46
C ALA A 748 -19.46 -29.00 -18.43
N SER A 749 -19.29 -30.01 -19.27
CA SER A 749 -18.03 -30.69 -19.56
C SER A 749 -17.46 -30.14 -20.88
N SER A 750 -17.17 -28.83 -20.95
CA SER A 750 -16.35 -28.31 -22.03
C SER A 750 -14.88 -28.57 -21.70
N SER A 751 -14.13 -29.11 -22.66
CA SER A 751 -12.67 -29.15 -22.54
C SER A 751 -12.16 -27.71 -22.47
N PRO A 752 -11.31 -27.34 -21.50
CA PRO A 752 -10.88 -25.96 -21.32
C PRO A 752 -10.18 -25.48 -22.59
N LEU A 753 -10.69 -24.40 -23.19
CA LEU A 753 -10.07 -23.79 -24.36
C LEU A 753 -8.77 -23.10 -23.92
N ALA A 754 -7.65 -23.45 -24.54
CA ALA A 754 -6.37 -22.80 -24.26
C ALA A 754 -6.33 -21.40 -24.89
N LEU A 755 -6.99 -20.43 -24.25
CA LEU A 755 -6.98 -19.03 -24.68
C LEU A 755 -5.54 -18.48 -24.61
N GLN A 756 -5.04 -17.87 -25.67
CA GLN A 756 -3.68 -17.34 -25.76
C GLN A 756 -3.65 -15.91 -26.31
N TYR A 757 -2.66 -15.14 -25.84
CA TYR A 757 -2.34 -13.82 -26.39
C TYR A 757 -1.44 -13.96 -27.62
N ALA A 758 -1.97 -13.60 -28.78
CA ALA A 758 -1.24 -13.52 -30.04
C ALA A 758 -0.96 -12.05 -30.41
N ALA A 759 0.00 -11.83 -31.31
CA ALA A 759 0.20 -10.52 -31.91
C ALA A 759 -0.98 -10.22 -32.87
N SER A 760 -1.49 -9.00 -32.85
CA SER A 760 -2.56 -8.56 -33.76
C SER A 760 -2.00 -7.63 -34.83
N ASP A 761 -2.56 -7.70 -36.05
CA ASP A 761 -2.24 -6.76 -37.13
C ASP A 761 -2.78 -5.36 -36.80
N PRO A 762 -1.91 -4.33 -36.68
CA PRO A 762 -2.34 -2.96 -36.40
C PRO A 762 -3.37 -2.42 -37.43
N GLN A 763 -3.29 -2.85 -38.69
CA GLN A 763 -4.20 -2.38 -39.74
C GLN A 763 -5.65 -2.82 -39.48
N LYS A 764 -5.85 -4.02 -38.92
CA LYS A 764 -7.18 -4.53 -38.55
C LYS A 764 -7.87 -3.61 -37.54
N LEU A 765 -7.14 -3.14 -36.54
CA LEU A 765 -7.67 -2.18 -35.54
C LEU A 765 -7.99 -0.83 -36.18
N ILE A 766 -7.08 -0.31 -37.01
CA ILE A 766 -7.26 0.98 -37.71
C ILE A 766 -8.51 0.97 -38.59
N GLN A 767 -8.67 -0.06 -39.42
CA GLN A 767 -9.83 -0.21 -40.30
C GLN A 767 -11.15 -0.28 -39.51
N ARG A 768 -11.16 -0.99 -38.38
CA ARG A 768 -12.32 -1.06 -37.49
C ARG A 768 -12.66 0.31 -36.89
N LEU A 769 -11.68 1.07 -36.43
CA LEU A 769 -11.91 2.42 -35.90
C LEU A 769 -12.41 3.39 -36.97
N GLN A 770 -11.95 3.27 -38.22
CA GLN A 770 -12.41 4.10 -39.35
C GLN A 770 -13.86 3.85 -39.76
N THR A 771 -14.53 2.81 -39.23
CA THR A 771 -15.99 2.63 -39.38
C THR A 771 -16.79 3.65 -38.56
N ILE A 772 -16.17 4.25 -37.54
CA ILE A 772 -16.79 5.32 -36.74
C ILE A 772 -16.88 6.57 -37.62
N PRO A 773 -18.07 7.20 -37.77
CA PRO A 773 -18.24 8.35 -38.66
C PRO A 773 -17.23 9.48 -38.42
N ALA A 774 -16.91 9.77 -37.16
CA ALA A 774 -15.95 10.81 -36.77
C ALA A 774 -14.49 10.49 -37.14
N TYR A 775 -14.16 9.23 -37.43
CA TYR A 775 -12.79 8.79 -37.74
C TYR A 775 -12.58 8.44 -39.20
N LYS A 776 -13.64 8.49 -40.02
CA LYS A 776 -13.59 8.11 -41.44
C LYS A 776 -12.50 8.83 -42.24
N ASN A 777 -12.27 10.11 -41.93
CA ASN A 777 -11.26 10.95 -42.59
C ASN A 777 -10.09 11.33 -41.65
N ALA A 778 -10.04 10.76 -40.45
CA ALA A 778 -9.01 11.06 -39.47
C ALA A 778 -7.75 10.21 -39.70
N SER A 779 -6.60 10.73 -39.25
CA SER A 779 -5.35 9.97 -39.22
C SER A 779 -5.34 9.11 -37.97
N VAL A 780 -5.40 7.79 -38.12
CA VAL A 780 -5.36 6.83 -37.01
C VAL A 780 -4.01 6.14 -37.02
N SER A 781 -3.28 6.21 -35.90
CA SER A 781 -1.96 5.60 -35.77
C SER A 781 -1.81 4.97 -34.39
N LEU A 782 -0.96 3.94 -34.30
CA LEU A 782 -0.54 3.40 -33.02
C LEU A 782 0.83 3.95 -32.68
N GLN A 783 0.92 4.54 -31.49
CA GLN A 783 2.10 5.25 -31.03
C GLN A 783 2.41 4.82 -29.60
N ARG A 784 3.69 4.87 -29.26
CA ARG A 784 4.12 4.78 -27.87
C ARG A 784 4.06 6.17 -27.25
N ILE A 785 3.28 6.32 -26.19
CA ILE A 785 3.05 7.60 -25.54
C ILE A 785 3.57 7.59 -24.11
N SER A 786 4.05 8.73 -23.64
CA SER A 786 4.40 8.93 -22.24
C SER A 786 3.15 9.15 -21.40
N VAL A 787 2.97 8.35 -20.34
CA VAL A 787 1.86 8.49 -19.39
C VAL A 787 2.23 9.56 -18.36
N ASN A 788 1.72 10.77 -18.57
CA ASN A 788 2.03 11.92 -17.72
C ASN A 788 0.80 12.83 -17.53
N GLN A 789 0.98 13.94 -16.80
CA GLN A 789 -0.09 14.90 -16.50
C GLN A 789 -0.52 15.76 -17.71
N GLN A 790 0.17 15.66 -18.86
CA GLN A 790 -0.22 16.37 -20.09
C GLN A 790 -1.34 15.63 -20.85
N ILE A 791 -1.54 14.34 -20.56
CA ILE A 791 -2.73 13.60 -20.99
C ILE A 791 -3.92 14.13 -20.19
N VAL A 792 -4.97 14.53 -20.91
CA VAL A 792 -6.18 15.09 -20.31
C VAL A 792 -7.37 14.17 -20.52
N VAL A 793 -8.28 14.20 -19.56
CA VAL A 793 -9.51 13.42 -19.54
C VAL A 793 -10.72 14.35 -19.43
N MET A 794 -11.85 13.92 -20.00
CA MET A 794 -13.09 14.70 -20.02
C MET A 794 -13.96 14.50 -18.78
N GLN A 795 -13.72 13.43 -18.05
CA GLN A 795 -14.48 13.02 -16.86
C GLN A 795 -13.71 13.29 -15.57
N ARG A 796 -14.42 13.42 -14.44
CA ARG A 796 -13.77 13.57 -13.12
C ARG A 796 -13.60 12.25 -12.36
N ARG A 797 -14.45 11.26 -12.67
CA ARG A 797 -14.51 9.98 -11.95
C ARG A 797 -14.33 8.78 -12.89
N VAL A 798 -13.68 7.73 -12.39
CA VAL A 798 -13.54 6.42 -13.03
C VAL A 798 -14.14 5.35 -12.12
N LYS A 799 -14.81 4.38 -12.71
CA LYS A 799 -15.43 3.26 -11.99
C LYS A 799 -14.36 2.39 -11.33
N GLU A 800 -14.50 2.14 -10.02
CA GLU A 800 -13.54 1.35 -9.24
C GLU A 800 -13.35 -0.06 -9.85
N PHE A 801 -14.43 -0.72 -10.26
CA PHE A 801 -14.33 -2.08 -10.83
C PHE A 801 -13.52 -2.13 -12.13
N LYS A 802 -13.54 -1.06 -12.94
CA LYS A 802 -12.71 -0.97 -14.16
C LYS A 802 -11.24 -0.80 -13.83
N ALA A 803 -10.92 -0.05 -12.77
CA ALA A 803 -9.54 0.07 -12.29
C ALA A 803 -9.03 -1.26 -11.72
N LEU A 804 -9.86 -1.96 -10.92
CA LEU A 804 -9.55 -3.29 -10.40
C LEU A 804 -9.36 -4.32 -11.53
N GLN A 805 -10.27 -4.36 -12.48
CA GLN A 805 -10.17 -5.21 -13.67
C GLN A 805 -8.89 -4.94 -14.46
N THR A 806 -8.54 -3.67 -14.67
CA THR A 806 -7.29 -3.29 -15.35
C THR A 806 -6.08 -3.82 -14.61
N ARG A 807 -6.03 -3.67 -13.27
CA ARG A 807 -4.94 -4.19 -12.45
C ARG A 807 -4.76 -5.69 -12.62
N LEU A 808 -5.85 -6.46 -12.53
CA LEU A 808 -5.83 -7.92 -12.70
C LEU A 808 -5.36 -8.29 -14.11
N PHE A 809 -5.86 -7.59 -15.13
CA PHE A 809 -5.49 -7.83 -16.52
C PHE A 809 -4.01 -7.52 -16.80
N MET A 810 -3.48 -6.41 -16.29
CA MET A 810 -2.06 -6.06 -16.43
C MET A 810 -1.14 -7.09 -15.74
N SER A 811 -1.56 -7.59 -14.57
CA SER A 811 -0.82 -8.66 -13.88
C SER A 811 -0.76 -9.94 -14.70
N ASP A 812 -1.84 -10.31 -15.40
CA ASP A 812 -1.85 -11.46 -16.29
C ASP A 812 -0.96 -11.25 -17.51
N LEU A 813 -1.02 -10.08 -18.18
CA LEU A 813 -0.11 -9.77 -19.28
C LEU A 813 1.37 -9.91 -18.88
N ALA A 814 1.73 -9.38 -17.71
CA ALA A 814 3.09 -9.47 -17.18
C ALA A 814 3.53 -10.92 -16.94
N LYS A 815 2.64 -11.77 -16.41
CA LYS A 815 2.90 -13.22 -16.21
C LYS A 815 3.28 -13.93 -17.51
N TYR A 816 2.75 -13.48 -18.64
CA TYR A 816 3.03 -14.04 -19.98
C TYR A 816 4.03 -13.21 -20.79
N GLY A 817 4.78 -12.30 -20.16
CA GLY A 817 5.82 -11.49 -20.81
C GLY A 817 5.28 -10.55 -21.89
N LYS A 818 3.99 -10.18 -21.82
CA LYS A 818 3.35 -9.28 -22.78
C LYS A 818 3.46 -7.84 -22.30
N ARG A 819 3.71 -6.93 -23.24
CA ARG A 819 3.79 -5.49 -22.96
C ARG A 819 2.40 -4.91 -22.67
N PRO A 820 2.27 -3.94 -21.74
CA PRO A 820 1.00 -3.26 -21.48
C PRO A 820 0.42 -2.64 -22.74
N PHE A 821 -0.80 -3.04 -23.09
CA PHE A 821 -1.57 -2.53 -24.24
C PHE A 821 -0.87 -2.62 -25.59
N GLY A 822 0.10 -3.53 -25.74
CA GLY A 822 0.67 -3.84 -27.04
C GLY A 822 -0.38 -4.36 -28.02
N HIS A 823 0.00 -4.46 -29.29
CA HIS A 823 -0.83 -5.00 -30.36
C HIS A 823 -1.13 -6.49 -30.16
N LEU A 824 -2.16 -6.77 -29.38
CA LEU A 824 -2.49 -8.10 -28.92
C LEU A 824 -3.91 -8.45 -29.32
N GLU A 825 -4.12 -9.72 -29.63
CA GLU A 825 -5.43 -10.34 -29.73
C GLU A 825 -5.48 -11.61 -28.91
N VAL A 826 -6.69 -11.97 -28.50
CA VAL A 826 -6.98 -13.24 -27.85
C VAL A 826 -7.57 -14.16 -28.90
N GLN A 827 -6.93 -15.30 -29.11
CA GLN A 827 -7.46 -16.37 -29.97
C GLN A 827 -8.65 -17.03 -29.28
N LEU A 828 -9.78 -17.08 -29.98
CA LEU A 828 -11.02 -17.71 -29.52
C LEU A 828 -11.16 -19.10 -30.18
N ALA A 829 -12.23 -19.83 -29.85
CA ALA A 829 -12.51 -21.11 -30.50
C ALA A 829 -12.66 -20.94 -32.03
N GLY A 830 -12.12 -21.89 -32.79
CA GLY A 830 -12.12 -21.83 -34.27
C GLY A 830 -11.06 -20.86 -34.81
N VAL A 831 -11.45 -20.03 -35.78
CA VAL A 831 -10.57 -19.02 -36.43
C VAL A 831 -10.80 -17.60 -35.92
N ALA A 832 -11.67 -17.41 -34.94
CA ALA A 832 -12.03 -16.10 -34.43
C ALA A 832 -10.97 -15.54 -33.47
N SER A 833 -10.80 -14.21 -33.49
CA SER A 833 -9.97 -13.50 -32.52
C SER A 833 -10.59 -12.17 -32.11
N THR A 834 -10.28 -11.74 -30.88
CA THR A 834 -10.75 -10.46 -30.34
C THR A 834 -9.55 -9.60 -29.93
N ILE A 835 -9.57 -8.33 -30.33
CA ILE A 835 -8.46 -7.40 -30.13
C ILE A 835 -8.44 -6.93 -28.68
N VAL A 836 -7.26 -6.91 -28.06
CA VAL A 836 -7.08 -6.21 -26.79
C VAL A 836 -6.99 -4.72 -27.12
N THR A 837 -8.10 -4.00 -26.97
CA THR A 837 -8.18 -2.57 -27.30
C THR A 837 -7.11 -1.81 -26.49
N PRO A 838 -6.16 -1.11 -27.12
CA PRO A 838 -5.26 -0.19 -26.44
C PRO A 838 -6.01 1.11 -26.08
N PRO A 839 -5.49 1.97 -25.17
CA PRO A 839 -6.10 3.27 -24.92
C PRO A 839 -6.24 4.08 -26.22
N VAL A 840 -7.36 4.78 -26.40
CA VAL A 840 -7.65 5.57 -27.60
C VAL A 840 -7.72 7.05 -27.22
N LEU A 841 -6.87 7.85 -27.87
CA LEU A 841 -6.73 9.28 -27.61
C LEU A 841 -6.95 10.08 -28.90
N GLU A 842 -7.60 11.22 -28.78
CA GLU A 842 -7.72 12.22 -29.85
C GLU A 842 -6.79 13.40 -29.56
N ARG A 843 -6.08 13.89 -30.59
CA ARG A 843 -5.34 15.14 -30.50
C ARG A 843 -6.27 16.31 -30.76
N HIS A 844 -6.51 17.14 -29.75
CA HIS A 844 -7.39 18.31 -29.84
C HIS A 844 -6.75 19.53 -29.18
N ALA A 845 -6.59 20.63 -29.95
CA ALA A 845 -6.00 21.88 -29.48
C ALA A 845 -4.64 21.70 -28.75
N GLY A 846 -3.78 20.81 -29.26
CA GLY A 846 -2.46 20.51 -28.70
C GLY A 846 -2.44 19.48 -27.56
N PHE A 847 -3.59 19.12 -27.00
CA PHE A 847 -3.71 18.11 -25.94
C PHE A 847 -3.98 16.71 -26.51
N LEU A 848 -3.48 15.68 -25.82
CA LEU A 848 -3.94 14.30 -26.00
C LEU A 848 -5.11 14.05 -25.06
N VAL A 849 -6.30 13.95 -25.63
CA VAL A 849 -7.56 13.77 -24.91
C VAL A 849 -7.95 12.31 -24.93
N VAL A 850 -8.15 11.70 -23.76
CA VAL A 850 -8.58 10.30 -23.67
C VAL A 850 -10.03 10.17 -24.09
N ILE A 851 -10.29 9.36 -25.12
CA ILE A 851 -11.64 8.99 -25.58
C ILE A 851 -12.07 7.69 -24.92
N ASP A 852 -11.17 6.71 -24.92
CA ASP A 852 -11.39 5.40 -24.31
C ASP A 852 -10.11 4.92 -23.59
N GLY A 853 -10.30 4.19 -22.50
CA GLY A 853 -9.19 3.71 -21.66
C GLY A 853 -8.79 4.64 -20.51
N SER A 854 -9.67 5.53 -20.03
CA SER A 854 -9.40 6.38 -18.85
C SER A 854 -8.96 5.57 -17.61
N ALA A 855 -9.59 4.41 -17.35
CA ALA A 855 -9.19 3.52 -16.26
C ALA A 855 -7.82 2.87 -16.48
N ARG A 856 -7.50 2.52 -17.74
CA ARG A 856 -6.23 1.93 -18.16
C ARG A 856 -5.07 2.90 -17.95
N LEU A 857 -5.21 4.13 -18.47
CA LEU A 857 -4.21 5.17 -18.31
C LEU A 857 -4.09 5.64 -16.86
N HIS A 858 -5.21 5.77 -16.13
CA HIS A 858 -5.16 6.10 -14.71
C HIS A 858 -4.42 5.04 -13.88
N HIS A 859 -4.62 3.75 -14.18
CA HIS A 859 -3.88 2.67 -13.56
C HIS A 859 -2.39 2.77 -13.85
N CYS A 860 -2.00 2.99 -15.10
CA CYS A 860 -0.60 3.19 -15.49
C CYS A 860 0.04 4.37 -14.75
N PHE A 861 -0.64 5.52 -14.74
CA PHE A 861 -0.19 6.71 -14.04
C PHE A 861 -0.02 6.46 -12.53
N SER A 862 -1.00 5.83 -11.90
CA SER A 862 -0.99 5.56 -10.45
C SER A 862 0.07 4.54 -10.01
N ASN A 863 0.54 3.69 -10.94
CA ASN A 863 1.53 2.65 -10.68
C ASN A 863 2.90 2.97 -11.31
N GLY A 864 3.12 4.19 -11.79
CA GLY A 864 4.42 4.63 -12.33
C GLY A 864 4.81 3.97 -13.66
N ILE A 865 3.84 3.47 -14.44
CA ILE A 865 4.10 2.97 -15.80
C ILE A 865 4.25 4.18 -16.72
N GLU A 866 5.50 4.48 -17.10
CA GLU A 866 5.86 5.73 -17.78
C GLU A 866 5.49 5.77 -19.26
N GLU A 867 5.37 4.61 -19.91
CA GLU A 867 5.07 4.51 -21.33
C GLU A 867 4.13 3.35 -21.65
N VAL A 868 3.19 3.60 -22.55
CA VAL A 868 2.25 2.59 -23.05
C VAL A 868 2.03 2.74 -24.54
N ASP A 869 1.65 1.64 -25.19
CA ASP A 869 1.17 1.66 -26.56
C ASP A 869 -0.29 2.12 -26.58
N ALA A 870 -0.62 3.07 -27.46
CA ALA A 870 -1.93 3.68 -27.54
C ALA A 870 -2.29 4.03 -28.99
N VAL A 871 -3.59 4.12 -29.27
CA VAL A 871 -4.09 4.69 -30.53
C VAL A 871 -4.16 6.20 -30.38
N VAL A 872 -3.52 6.92 -31.29
CA VAL A 872 -3.58 8.37 -31.40
C VAL A 872 -4.28 8.72 -32.70
N ILE A 873 -5.38 9.47 -32.57
CA ILE A 873 -6.22 9.92 -33.66
C ILE A 873 -6.03 11.42 -33.84
N GLU A 874 -5.69 11.83 -35.05
CA GLU A 874 -5.43 13.22 -35.43
C GLU A 874 -6.37 13.65 -36.57
N ASN A 875 -6.55 14.97 -36.72
CA ASN A 875 -7.43 15.56 -37.74
C ASN A 875 -8.91 15.17 -37.60
N VAL A 876 -9.40 14.99 -36.37
CA VAL A 876 -10.84 14.82 -36.08
C VAL A 876 -11.52 16.19 -36.16
N MET A 877 -12.56 16.30 -36.98
CA MET A 877 -13.27 17.56 -37.22
C MET A 877 -14.49 17.73 -36.30
N GLU A 878 -15.03 16.61 -35.82
CA GLU A 878 -16.19 16.54 -34.97
C GLU A 878 -15.85 16.98 -33.54
N PRO A 879 -16.78 17.64 -32.83
CA PRO A 879 -16.57 18.04 -31.45
C PRO A 879 -16.35 16.83 -30.53
N LEU A 880 -15.68 17.07 -29.41
CA LEU A 880 -15.49 16.08 -28.36
C LEU A 880 -16.81 15.82 -27.59
N PRO A 881 -16.98 14.60 -27.01
CA PRO A 881 -18.12 14.24 -26.17
C PRO A 881 -18.32 15.13 -24.94
N GLY A 882 -17.28 15.84 -24.49
CA GLY A 882 -17.37 16.77 -23.36
C GLY A 882 -16.24 17.81 -23.38
N ASP A 883 -16.46 18.89 -22.64
CA ASP A 883 -15.55 20.04 -22.63
C ASP A 883 -14.43 19.90 -21.58
N GLY A 884 -14.52 18.92 -20.67
CA GLY A 884 -13.55 18.70 -19.60
C GLY A 884 -12.12 18.52 -20.13
N ARG A 885 -11.16 19.16 -19.48
CA ARG A 885 -9.71 19.04 -19.74
C ARG A 885 -8.96 18.89 -18.44
N PHE A 886 -9.23 17.79 -17.74
CA PHE A 886 -8.63 17.53 -16.44
C PHE A 886 -7.35 16.70 -16.62
N PRO A 887 -6.23 17.00 -15.94
CA PRO A 887 -5.06 16.15 -15.95
C PRO A 887 -5.36 14.74 -15.46
N LEU A 888 -4.70 13.73 -16.02
CA LEU A 888 -4.92 12.32 -15.69
C LEU A 888 -4.89 12.01 -14.19
N GLY A 889 -3.99 12.65 -13.42
CA GLY A 889 -3.86 12.45 -11.97
C GLY A 889 -5.01 13.02 -11.12
N THR A 890 -5.91 13.80 -11.71
CA THR A 890 -7.09 14.33 -11.02
C THR A 890 -8.28 13.38 -11.02
N LEU A 891 -8.22 12.30 -11.79
CA LEU A 891 -9.27 11.27 -11.77
C LEU A 891 -9.41 10.69 -10.36
N ARG A 892 -10.66 10.41 -10.00
CA ARG A 892 -11.01 9.77 -8.73
C ARG A 892 -11.75 8.47 -8.99
N LEU A 893 -11.42 7.43 -8.24
CA LEU A 893 -12.21 6.21 -8.25
C LEU A 893 -13.56 6.46 -7.58
N VAL A 894 -14.60 5.82 -8.09
CA VAL A 894 -15.94 5.83 -7.51
C VAL A 894 -16.52 4.41 -7.59
N SER A 895 -17.08 3.94 -6.48
CA SER A 895 -17.73 2.64 -6.39
C SER A 895 -19.20 2.71 -6.82
N SER A 896 -19.85 3.85 -6.54
CA SER A 896 -21.26 4.08 -6.86
C SER A 896 -21.49 4.47 -8.32
N THR A 897 -22.68 4.17 -8.82
CA THR A 897 -23.06 4.49 -10.20
C THR A 897 -23.25 6.00 -10.38
N VAL A 898 -22.41 6.62 -11.20
CA VAL A 898 -22.52 8.04 -11.57
C VAL A 898 -23.05 8.15 -13.01
N PRO A 899 -24.21 8.79 -13.25
CA PRO A 899 -24.72 9.03 -14.59
C PRO A 899 -23.70 9.79 -15.46
N ILE A 900 -23.57 9.41 -16.73
CA ILE A 900 -22.61 10.01 -17.67
C ILE A 900 -22.71 11.55 -17.69
N PRO A 901 -23.90 12.18 -17.81
CA PRO A 901 -23.99 13.65 -17.82
C PRO A 901 -23.52 14.32 -16.53
N LYS A 902 -23.55 13.62 -15.38
CA LYS A 902 -23.01 14.13 -14.11
C LYS A 902 -21.49 13.96 -14.00
N ASN A 903 -20.89 13.06 -14.79
CA ASN A 903 -19.44 12.78 -14.74
C ASN A 903 -18.63 13.63 -15.75
N TYR A 904 -19.29 14.18 -16.78
CA TYR A 904 -18.69 14.99 -17.84
C TYR A 904 -19.15 16.43 -17.75
N GLN A 905 -18.27 17.38 -18.05
CA GLN A 905 -18.63 18.79 -18.23
C GLN A 905 -19.24 18.99 -19.63
N ASN A 906 -20.47 19.50 -19.71
CA ASN A 906 -21.22 19.74 -20.95
C ASN A 906 -21.26 18.52 -21.89
N TYR A 907 -21.76 17.39 -21.38
CA TYR A 907 -21.82 16.15 -22.15
C TYR A 907 -22.67 16.28 -23.43
N ARG A 908 -22.11 15.85 -24.57
CA ARG A 908 -22.74 15.82 -25.89
C ARG A 908 -22.93 14.37 -26.35
N ALA A 909 -24.13 13.82 -26.15
CA ALA A 909 -24.43 12.42 -26.50
C ALA A 909 -24.23 12.11 -28.00
N SER A 910 -24.54 13.05 -28.89
CA SER A 910 -24.35 12.91 -30.34
C SER A 910 -22.89 12.81 -30.78
N ALA A 911 -21.96 13.26 -29.93
CA ALA A 911 -20.53 13.18 -30.19
C ALA A 911 -19.87 11.93 -29.57
N TYR A 912 -20.63 11.01 -28.97
CA TYR A 912 -20.08 9.79 -28.38
C TYR A 912 -19.34 8.93 -29.43
N ARG A 913 -18.20 8.36 -29.04
CA ARG A 913 -17.37 7.49 -29.90
C ARG A 913 -17.57 6.04 -29.45
N PRO A 914 -18.24 5.18 -30.23
CA PRO A 914 -18.51 3.80 -29.82
C PRO A 914 -17.32 2.88 -30.10
N ILE A 915 -16.17 3.16 -29.45
CA ILE A 915 -14.87 2.49 -29.69
C ILE A 915 -15.00 0.97 -29.61
N GLU A 916 -15.46 0.45 -28.46
CA GLU A 916 -15.54 -1.00 -28.24
C GLU A 916 -16.52 -1.69 -29.21
N ASN A 917 -17.59 -1.00 -29.62
CA ASN A 917 -18.51 -1.57 -30.61
C ASN A 917 -17.83 -1.67 -31.97
N ALA A 918 -17.07 -0.67 -32.39
CA ALA A 918 -16.34 -0.70 -33.66
C ALA A 918 -15.22 -1.75 -33.66
N VAL A 919 -14.48 -1.88 -32.55
CA VAL A 919 -13.38 -2.83 -32.41
C VAL A 919 -13.87 -4.28 -32.32
N HIS A 920 -15.09 -4.52 -31.83
CA HIS A 920 -15.64 -5.86 -31.61
C HIS A 920 -16.91 -6.16 -32.44
N GLN A 921 -17.06 -5.55 -33.62
CA GLN A 921 -18.22 -5.77 -34.50
C GLN A 921 -18.16 -7.16 -35.18
N ASN A 922 -19.28 -7.90 -35.06
CA ASN A 922 -19.68 -9.23 -35.57
C ASN A 922 -18.58 -10.26 -35.86
N TYR A 923 -18.63 -11.38 -35.14
CA TYR A 923 -17.83 -12.58 -35.39
C TYR A 923 -18.52 -13.43 -36.46
N ASP A 924 -18.70 -12.89 -37.67
CA ASP A 924 -19.29 -13.63 -38.80
C ASP A 924 -18.36 -14.75 -39.30
#